data_AF-A0A369I5T7-F1
#
_entry.id   AF-A0A369I5T7-F1
#
_cell.length_a   1.000
_cell.length_b   1.000
_cell.length_c   1.000
_cell.angle_alpha   90.00
_cell.angle_beta   90.00
_cell.angle_gamma   90.00
#
_symmetry.space_group_name_H-M   'P 1'
#
loop_
_entity.id
_entity.type
_entity.pdbx_description
1 polymer ?
#
loop_
_entity_poly.entity_id
_entity_poly.type
_entity_poly.pdbx_seq_one_letter_code
_entity_poly.pdbx_strand_id
1 'polypeptide(L)'
;MQKLFYLFLNFLLILFFGITTATSLKNPFNHPSKKAFSFRRAIFFGSLISGLFRSKPILRQILLLFIFCGGLTSAFAATLTVTNGNDSGSGSLRNQIAAATSGDVIVFASGVTTVNLTSGEIAFGKTLTIDGGASGVTINRLSGNFRLFNISSGTVTFTRINLTNGNTTDANGGGAIAASSSVTLNMTNCNITGNNTTGGGAAMVLSGPTTLTNCNISNNTTTNTVGHAILFYPPGNLTMTGCTISNNTGNVGGAAVDLRGGGGGNMTVILNNCTISGNNRSGLITPNNECTITITNVTITDNGIGFENYTNKCTMKNTIVFGNAGNNLTFVGPAFLAGSTHNIVGDAGNSGFINGTNNNQVGVDPNLLGLASNGGFTQTHALAPCSPAINAGTSSGAPTTDQRGSSRVSTVDIGAFEYQSAPSTISVTSTVTNACNGNNGSIDLTVSGGTSPYTYEWSGSGSGNDPRTNLAAGTYDVTVTDNAGCIRTHSATVTNLTPTTANAGSDQTGAATCGLTQVTLAANSPSVGTGAWSVVNGTGGSFGNASSRTSTFSGTAGSTYTLRWTISNGSCTSTDDVVITFNRSPTTANAGSDQTGAATCGLTQVTLAGNTATVGTGSWSVVNGTGGSFGNASSPTSTFTGTAGSTYTLRWTISNSPCTASTDDVVVTFNRSPTTANAGSDQTGAATCGLTQVTLAANTPTVGTGAWSVVNGTGGSFGNASSPTSTFTGTAGSTYTLRWTISNSPCTASTDDVVITFNRNPTTANAGSDQTGASTCGLTQVTLAGNTATVGTGAWSVVNGTGGSFGNAFSPTSTFTGTAGSTYTLRWTISNSPCTASTDDVVITFNRSPTTANAGSDQTGAATCGLTQVTLAGNTATVGTGSWSVVNGTGGSFGNAS
;
A
#
# COMPACT_ATOMS: atom_id res chain seq x y z
N MET A 1 13.30 31.62 -19.96
CA MET A 1 14.08 31.09 -18.81
C MET A 1 13.23 30.69 -17.60
N GLN A 2 12.26 31.50 -17.16
CA GLN A 2 11.38 31.16 -16.02
C GLN A 2 10.50 29.91 -16.24
N LYS A 3 10.01 29.69 -17.47
CA LYS A 3 9.32 28.43 -17.86
C LYS A 3 10.26 27.21 -17.90
N LEU A 4 11.54 27.40 -18.23
CA LEU A 4 12.55 26.34 -18.25
C LEU A 4 12.94 25.92 -16.82
N PHE A 5 12.96 26.89 -15.89
CA PHE A 5 13.19 26.65 -14.47
C PHE A 5 12.03 25.88 -13.82
N TYR A 6 10.77 26.18 -14.19
CA TYR A 6 9.61 25.42 -13.73
C TYR A 6 9.53 24.00 -14.30
N LEU A 7 9.97 23.77 -15.55
CA LEU A 7 10.10 22.43 -16.11
C LEU A 7 11.20 21.62 -15.41
N PHE A 8 12.33 22.25 -15.10
CA PHE A 8 13.44 21.59 -14.41
C PHE A 8 13.10 21.24 -12.96
N LEU A 9 12.34 22.10 -12.27
CA LEU A 9 11.86 21.87 -10.91
C LEU A 9 10.81 20.75 -10.85
N ASN A 10 9.91 20.67 -11.84
CA ASN A 10 8.96 19.56 -11.97
C ASN A 10 9.64 18.23 -12.32
N PHE A 11 10.67 18.26 -13.18
CA PHE A 11 11.44 17.06 -13.55
C PHE A 11 12.20 16.49 -12.34
N LEU A 12 12.73 17.36 -11.47
CA LEU A 12 13.39 16.97 -10.22
C LEU A 12 12.40 16.42 -9.18
N LEU A 13 11.18 16.98 -9.13
CA LEU A 13 10.09 16.49 -8.27
C LEU A 13 9.59 15.09 -8.70
N ILE A 14 9.48 14.84 -10.00
CA ILE A 14 9.06 13.54 -10.56
C ILE A 14 10.12 12.45 -10.30
N LEU A 15 11.42 12.81 -10.36
CA LEU A 15 12.51 11.90 -10.01
C LEU A 15 12.55 11.57 -8.50
N PHE A 16 12.15 12.49 -7.63
CA PHE A 16 12.08 12.25 -6.19
C PHE A 16 10.83 11.47 -5.75
N PHE A 17 9.68 11.65 -6.42
CA PHE A 17 8.45 10.88 -6.13
C PHE A 17 8.38 9.52 -6.85
N GLY A 18 9.10 9.33 -7.96
CA GLY A 18 9.17 8.05 -8.68
C GLY A 18 9.96 6.95 -7.95
N ILE A 19 10.75 7.29 -6.93
CA ILE A 19 11.58 6.33 -6.18
C ILE A 19 10.85 5.76 -4.95
N THR A 20 9.70 6.33 -4.55
CA THR A 20 8.96 5.91 -3.34
C THR A 20 7.77 4.98 -3.61
N THR A 21 7.47 4.58 -4.86
CA THR A 21 6.29 3.74 -5.17
C THR A 21 6.56 2.44 -5.94
N ALA A 22 7.81 1.98 -6.04
CA ALA A 22 8.14 0.71 -6.69
C ALA A 22 8.69 -0.34 -5.72
N THR A 23 7.85 -0.85 -4.81
CA THR A 23 8.10 -2.13 -4.10
C THR A 23 6.80 -2.93 -3.93
N SER A 24 6.28 -3.46 -5.04
CA SER A 24 5.41 -4.64 -5.00
C SER A 24 5.35 -5.26 -6.39
N LEU A 25 6.31 -6.11 -6.73
CA LEU A 25 6.21 -7.04 -7.85
C LEU A 25 6.69 -8.43 -7.39
N LYS A 26 5.81 -9.40 -7.58
CA LYS A 26 5.94 -10.84 -7.30
C LYS A 26 7.24 -11.43 -7.87
N ASN A 27 7.84 -12.32 -7.07
CA ASN A 27 8.91 -13.26 -7.44
C ASN A 27 8.64 -13.98 -8.77
N PRO A 28 9.70 -14.17 -9.59
CA PRO A 28 10.12 -15.54 -9.87
C PRO A 28 11.65 -15.73 -9.92
N PHE A 29 12.04 -16.99 -9.71
CA PHE A 29 13.35 -17.63 -9.90
C PHE A 29 14.36 -17.74 -8.75
N ASN A 30 14.86 -18.98 -8.68
CA ASN A 30 15.67 -19.64 -7.67
C ASN A 30 17.11 -19.81 -8.22
N HIS A 31 18.10 -19.89 -7.31
CA HIS A 31 19.54 -20.18 -7.45
C HIS A 31 20.59 -19.03 -7.54
N PRO A 32 21.80 -19.25 -6.96
CA PRO A 32 22.59 -18.20 -6.31
C PRO A 32 23.89 -17.87 -7.06
N SER A 33 24.27 -16.60 -7.10
CA SER A 33 25.68 -16.23 -7.33
C SER A 33 26.02 -14.86 -6.75
N LYS A 34 27.04 -14.85 -5.91
CA LYS A 34 27.73 -13.70 -5.33
C LYS A 34 28.16 -12.68 -6.41
N LYS A 35 27.87 -11.40 -6.19
CA LYS A 35 28.74 -10.25 -6.51
C LYS A 35 28.17 -8.96 -5.93
N ALA A 36 28.88 -8.39 -4.96
CA ALA A 36 28.58 -7.09 -4.35
C ALA A 36 29.06 -5.96 -5.28
N PHE A 37 28.20 -4.98 -5.55
CA PHE A 37 28.52 -3.77 -6.30
C PHE A 37 28.56 -2.58 -5.32
N SER A 38 29.75 -2.00 -5.08
CA SER A 38 29.98 -0.97 -4.07
C SER A 38 29.67 0.44 -4.59
N PHE A 39 28.87 1.19 -3.83
CA PHE A 39 28.62 2.62 -3.98
C PHE A 39 29.88 3.45 -3.65
N ARG A 40 30.67 3.85 -4.66
CA ARG A 40 31.82 4.77 -4.47
C ARG A 40 32.00 5.84 -5.55
N ARG A 41 30.94 6.20 -6.30
CA ARG A 41 31.04 7.22 -7.39
C ARG A 41 30.12 8.44 -7.31
N ALA A 42 29.34 8.63 -6.24
CA ALA A 42 28.43 9.78 -6.15
C ALA A 42 29.05 11.07 -5.55
N ILE A 43 30.26 11.02 -4.98
CA ILE A 43 30.85 12.18 -4.27
C ILE A 43 31.69 13.10 -5.18
N PHE A 44 31.93 12.72 -6.44
CA PHE A 44 32.79 13.52 -7.34
C PHE A 44 32.08 14.62 -8.15
N PHE A 45 30.75 14.77 -8.06
CA PHE A 45 30.01 15.79 -8.82
C PHE A 45 29.71 17.08 -8.05
N GLY A 46 29.94 17.12 -6.74
CA GLY A 46 29.67 18.31 -5.90
C GLY A 46 30.72 19.41 -5.97
N SER A 47 31.93 19.12 -6.49
CA SER A 47 33.05 20.06 -6.45
C SER A 47 33.24 20.90 -7.71
N LEU A 48 32.36 20.78 -8.72
CA LEU A 48 32.48 21.50 -10.00
C LEU A 48 31.51 22.69 -10.16
N ILE A 49 30.58 22.91 -9.21
CA ILE A 49 29.56 23.97 -9.29
C ILE A 49 29.86 25.15 -8.35
N SER A 50 30.91 25.08 -7.53
CA SER A 50 31.35 26.19 -6.67
C SER A 50 32.13 27.29 -7.42
N GLY A 51 32.51 27.06 -8.69
CA GLY A 51 33.30 28.01 -9.49
C GLY A 51 32.51 29.02 -10.32
N LEU A 52 31.19 28.85 -10.50
CA LEU A 52 30.44 29.52 -11.58
C LEU A 52 29.51 30.67 -11.16
N PHE A 53 29.43 31.04 -9.88
CA PHE A 53 28.58 32.14 -9.43
C PHE A 53 29.32 33.13 -8.53
N ARG A 54 30.22 33.89 -9.14
CA ARG A 54 30.98 34.97 -8.50
C ARG A 54 30.64 36.36 -9.08
N SER A 55 29.36 36.64 -9.37
CA SER A 55 28.90 38.02 -9.56
C SER A 55 27.37 38.11 -9.51
N LYS A 56 26.83 38.65 -8.41
CA LYS A 56 25.60 39.48 -8.33
C LYS A 56 25.15 39.60 -6.86
N PRO A 57 25.00 40.83 -6.33
CA PRO A 57 24.77 41.07 -4.90
C PRO A 57 23.35 40.72 -4.40
N ILE A 58 22.39 40.49 -5.30
CA ILE A 58 20.98 40.23 -4.93
C ILE A 58 20.73 38.79 -4.44
N LEU A 59 21.55 37.81 -4.81
CA LEU A 59 21.41 36.43 -4.27
C LEU A 59 22.06 36.24 -2.90
N ARG A 60 22.94 37.17 -2.47
CA ARG A 60 23.58 37.12 -1.16
C ARG A 60 22.60 37.48 -0.03
N GLN A 61 21.61 38.32 -0.31
CA GLN A 61 20.52 38.62 0.64
C GLN A 61 19.53 37.47 0.80
N ILE A 62 19.29 36.67 -0.24
CA ILE A 62 18.43 35.47 -0.14
C ILE A 62 19.16 34.34 0.59
N LEU A 63 20.47 34.20 0.40
CA LEU A 63 21.28 33.26 1.18
C LEU A 63 21.38 33.66 2.66
N LEU A 64 21.42 34.96 2.99
CA LEU A 64 21.36 35.43 4.38
C LEU A 64 19.96 35.26 5.02
N LEU A 65 18.87 35.34 4.24
CA LEU A 65 17.52 35.04 4.74
C LEU A 65 17.33 33.54 5.06
N PHE A 66 18.02 32.65 4.32
CA PHE A 66 18.08 31.22 4.63
C PHE A 66 19.02 30.90 5.82
N ILE A 67 20.05 31.71 6.06
CA ILE A 67 21.00 31.50 7.17
C ILE A 67 20.46 32.03 8.51
N PHE A 68 19.57 33.04 8.51
CA PHE A 68 18.93 33.52 9.76
C PHE A 68 17.70 32.71 10.21
N CYS A 69 17.18 31.81 9.37
CA CYS A 69 16.16 30.83 9.77
C CYS A 69 16.76 29.45 10.15
N GLY A 70 18.09 29.32 10.11
CA GLY A 70 18.83 28.13 10.59
C GLY A 70 19.32 28.24 12.04
N GLY A 71 18.90 29.28 12.77
CA GLY A 71 19.15 29.48 14.19
C GLY A 71 18.19 28.72 15.09
N LEU A 72 18.03 27.42 14.87
CA LEU A 72 17.42 26.48 15.79
C LEU A 72 18.25 25.20 15.71
N THR A 73 19.34 25.15 16.48
CA THR A 73 19.99 23.89 16.82
C THR A 73 19.09 23.13 17.80
N SER A 74 17.99 22.56 17.29
CA SER A 74 17.44 21.33 17.85
C SER A 74 17.96 20.19 16.99
N ALA A 75 18.70 19.28 17.62
CA ALA A 75 19.17 18.06 16.99
C ALA A 75 17.98 17.31 16.36
N PHE A 76 17.89 17.31 15.04
CA PHE A 76 16.97 16.43 14.33
C PHE A 76 17.55 15.02 14.38
N ALA A 77 17.12 14.24 15.37
CA ALA A 77 17.29 12.79 15.34
C ALA A 77 16.47 12.24 14.17
N ALA A 78 17.08 11.49 13.25
CA ALA A 78 16.33 10.82 12.20
C ALA A 78 15.64 9.58 12.80
N THR A 79 14.31 9.51 12.67
CA THR A 79 13.55 8.33 13.07
C THR A 79 13.51 7.34 11.92
N LEU A 80 14.15 6.18 12.07
CA LEU A 80 14.07 5.07 11.11
C LEU A 80 12.95 4.12 11.52
N THR A 81 11.85 4.10 10.76
CA THR A 81 10.71 3.20 11.01
C THR A 81 10.83 1.93 10.18
N VAL A 82 10.99 0.78 10.83
CA VAL A 82 11.01 -0.53 10.15
C VAL A 82 9.58 -1.07 10.08
N THR A 83 9.04 -1.21 8.85
CA THR A 83 7.70 -1.77 8.60
C THR A 83 7.80 -3.11 7.87
N ASN A 84 7.16 -4.13 8.44
CA ASN A 84 6.86 -5.47 7.90
C ASN A 84 7.93 -6.18 7.05
N GLY A 85 8.53 -7.22 7.64
CA GLY A 85 9.10 -8.34 6.90
C GLY A 85 9.28 -9.54 7.83
N ASN A 86 8.54 -10.62 7.58
CA ASN A 86 8.91 -11.96 8.06
C ASN A 86 10.14 -12.43 7.25
N ASP A 87 11.27 -11.74 7.41
CA ASP A 87 12.52 -12.08 6.75
C ASP A 87 13.29 -13.05 7.67
N SER A 88 13.18 -14.34 7.35
CA SER A 88 14.05 -15.38 7.90
C SER A 88 15.51 -15.26 7.42
N GLY A 89 15.81 -14.27 6.56
CA GLY A 89 17.16 -13.93 6.10
C GLY A 89 17.81 -12.83 6.95
N SER A 90 18.88 -13.18 7.68
CA SER A 90 19.64 -12.33 8.61
C SER A 90 20.39 -11.12 8.00
N GLY A 91 20.03 -10.68 6.78
CA GLY A 91 20.76 -9.67 6.00
C GLY A 91 20.07 -8.31 5.84
N SER A 92 18.74 -8.26 5.73
CA SER A 92 17.99 -7.03 5.41
C SER A 92 17.97 -6.03 6.58
N LEU A 93 17.57 -6.47 7.78
CA LEU A 93 17.58 -5.65 9.00
C LEU A 93 19.00 -5.20 9.40
N ARG A 94 19.98 -6.08 9.17
CA ARG A 94 21.40 -5.82 9.50
C ARG A 94 21.93 -4.60 8.75
N ASN A 95 21.60 -4.50 7.45
CA ASN A 95 22.04 -3.38 6.61
C ASN A 95 21.32 -2.06 6.96
N GLN A 96 20.08 -2.12 7.42
CA GLN A 96 19.33 -0.92 7.84
C GLN A 96 19.84 -0.36 9.18
N ILE A 97 20.19 -1.23 10.14
CA ILE A 97 20.76 -0.82 11.45
C ILE A 97 22.20 -0.31 11.29
N ALA A 98 22.98 -0.87 10.35
CA ALA A 98 24.34 -0.41 10.04
C ALA A 98 24.38 1.00 9.43
N ALA A 99 23.33 1.41 8.70
CA ALA A 99 23.24 2.71 8.03
C ALA A 99 22.88 3.89 8.97
N ALA A 100 22.42 3.62 10.19
CA ALA A 100 22.05 4.65 11.17
C ALA A 100 23.28 5.36 11.76
N THR A 101 23.21 6.69 11.87
CA THR A 101 24.22 7.58 12.44
C THR A 101 24.07 7.77 13.96
N SER A 102 25.05 8.42 14.61
CA SER A 102 25.03 8.66 16.05
C SER A 102 23.91 9.65 16.42
N GLY A 103 22.95 9.22 17.24
CA GLY A 103 21.78 10.02 17.65
C GLY A 103 20.46 9.64 16.97
N ASP A 104 20.48 8.71 16.01
CA ASP A 104 19.27 8.22 15.35
C ASP A 104 18.43 7.32 16.25
N VAL A 105 17.11 7.39 16.08
CA VAL A 105 16.11 6.62 16.84
C VAL A 105 15.52 5.56 15.91
N ILE A 106 15.72 4.28 16.21
CA ILE A 106 15.16 3.17 15.41
C ILE A 106 13.85 2.70 16.05
N VAL A 107 12.72 2.93 15.39
CA VAL A 107 11.38 2.57 15.89
C VAL A 107 10.86 1.34 15.16
N PHE A 108 10.41 0.33 15.90
CA PHE A 108 9.78 -0.86 15.35
C PHE A 108 8.27 -0.66 15.27
N ALA A 109 7.65 -0.88 14.11
CA ALA A 109 6.20 -0.81 13.98
C ALA A 109 5.50 -1.99 14.70
N SER A 110 4.23 -1.78 15.08
CA SER A 110 3.35 -2.84 15.61
C SER A 110 3.33 -4.07 14.70
N GLY A 111 3.54 -5.27 15.28
CA GLY A 111 3.50 -6.56 14.57
C GLY A 111 4.85 -7.26 14.33
N VAL A 112 5.99 -6.67 14.73
CA VAL A 112 7.31 -7.33 14.66
C VAL A 112 7.48 -8.32 15.81
N THR A 113 7.63 -9.62 15.49
CA THR A 113 7.66 -10.71 16.49
C THR A 113 9.05 -11.29 16.78
N THR A 114 10.11 -10.99 16.00
CA THR A 114 11.48 -11.49 16.30
C THR A 114 12.54 -10.61 15.63
N VAL A 115 13.58 -10.19 16.37
CA VAL A 115 14.71 -9.38 15.85
C VAL A 115 16.04 -10.11 16.13
N ASN A 116 16.57 -10.80 15.11
CA ASN A 116 17.84 -11.52 15.23
C ASN A 116 19.05 -10.61 14.98
N LEU A 117 19.56 -9.97 16.04
CA LEU A 117 20.88 -9.34 16.02
C LEU A 117 21.95 -10.41 16.33
N THR A 118 22.87 -10.66 15.39
CA THR A 118 24.02 -11.55 15.60
C THR A 118 25.30 -10.74 15.45
N SER A 119 25.91 -10.37 16.58
CA SER A 119 27.27 -9.85 16.80
C SER A 119 27.82 -8.82 15.81
N GLY A 120 28.14 -7.63 16.34
CA GLY A 120 28.98 -6.62 15.69
C GLY A 120 28.20 -5.41 15.16
N GLU A 121 28.64 -4.22 15.54
CA GLU A 121 28.32 -2.91 14.93
C GLU A 121 27.05 -2.14 15.37
N ILE A 122 26.75 -2.08 16.67
CA ILE A 122 26.24 -0.82 17.22
C ILE A 122 27.45 -0.07 17.77
N ALA A 123 28.05 0.79 16.94
CA ALA A 123 29.21 1.59 17.34
C ALA A 123 28.90 2.50 18.54
N PHE A 124 29.95 2.87 19.27
CA PHE A 124 29.91 3.71 20.48
C PHE A 124 29.07 4.98 20.25
N GLY A 125 28.06 5.23 21.10
CA GLY A 125 27.25 6.46 21.07
C GLY A 125 25.86 6.40 20.40
N LYS A 126 25.38 5.22 19.97
CA LYS A 126 24.03 5.06 19.40
C LYS A 126 22.97 4.75 20.49
N THR A 127 21.75 5.26 20.33
CA THR A 127 20.58 5.01 21.19
C THR A 127 19.57 4.16 20.43
N LEU A 128 19.10 3.05 21.01
CA LEU A 128 18.00 2.27 20.44
C LEU A 128 16.73 2.53 21.26
N THR A 129 15.64 2.96 20.61
CA THR A 129 14.35 3.20 21.28
C THR A 129 13.28 2.30 20.69
N ILE A 130 12.81 1.32 21.46
CA ILE A 130 11.66 0.50 21.06
C ILE A 130 10.42 1.22 21.56
N ASP A 131 9.66 1.84 20.66
CA ASP A 131 8.42 2.55 20.97
C ASP A 131 7.21 1.96 20.22
N GLY A 132 6.11 1.76 20.95
CA GLY A 132 4.82 1.33 20.40
C GLY A 132 4.54 -0.17 20.46
N GLY A 133 3.74 -0.62 21.44
CA GLY A 133 2.86 -1.80 21.36
C GLY A 133 3.47 -3.16 20.96
N ALA A 134 4.79 -3.27 20.86
CA ALA A 134 5.47 -4.45 20.38
C ALA A 134 5.41 -5.55 21.45
N SER A 135 4.56 -6.55 21.22
CA SER A 135 4.54 -7.77 22.02
C SER A 135 5.37 -8.84 21.31
N GLY A 136 6.42 -9.33 21.98
CA GLY A 136 7.17 -10.50 21.52
C GLY A 136 8.54 -10.23 20.89
N VAL A 137 9.13 -9.03 21.04
CA VAL A 137 10.47 -8.76 20.49
C VAL A 137 11.50 -9.67 21.15
N THR A 138 12.11 -10.57 20.38
CA THR A 138 13.20 -11.45 20.84
C THR A 138 14.53 -11.00 20.25
N ILE A 139 15.52 -10.72 21.10
CA ILE A 139 16.90 -10.36 20.73
C ILE A 139 17.84 -11.48 21.19
N ASN A 140 18.45 -12.19 20.24
CA ASN A 140 19.10 -13.48 20.49
C ASN A 140 20.59 -13.45 20.83
N ARG A 141 21.34 -12.38 20.48
CA ARG A 141 22.76 -12.19 20.87
C ARG A 141 23.13 -10.72 20.91
N LEU A 142 23.59 -10.23 22.06
CA LEU A 142 24.08 -8.85 22.22
C LEU A 142 25.42 -8.86 22.99
N SER A 143 26.45 -8.22 22.44
CA SER A 143 27.79 -8.14 23.07
C SER A 143 28.49 -6.83 22.69
N GLY A 144 28.95 -6.03 23.67
CA GLY A 144 29.65 -4.76 23.46
C GLY A 144 29.41 -3.71 24.56
N ASN A 145 30.03 -2.53 24.44
CA ASN A 145 29.76 -1.36 25.29
C ASN A 145 28.61 -0.53 24.66
N PHE A 146 27.43 -0.52 25.28
CA PHE A 146 26.24 0.18 24.79
C PHE A 146 25.92 1.38 25.69
N ARG A 147 25.42 2.48 25.11
CA ARG A 147 25.11 3.69 25.89
C ARG A 147 23.66 3.81 26.33
N LEU A 148 22.66 3.35 25.56
CA LEU A 148 21.27 3.33 26.05
C LEU A 148 20.32 2.50 25.16
N PHE A 149 19.68 1.48 25.73
CA PHE A 149 18.40 0.95 25.23
C PHE A 149 17.29 1.62 26.04
N ASN A 150 16.44 2.44 25.42
CA ASN A 150 15.26 2.98 26.11
C ASN A 150 14.01 2.25 25.62
N ILE A 151 13.36 1.51 26.51
CA ILE A 151 12.16 0.71 26.18
C ILE A 151 10.97 1.39 26.84
N SER A 152 10.01 1.87 26.04
CA SER A 152 8.89 2.69 26.54
C SER A 152 7.65 1.86 26.90
N SER A 153 7.41 0.72 26.23
CA SER A 153 6.25 -0.17 26.49
C SER A 153 6.42 -1.54 25.82
N GLY A 154 5.69 -2.57 26.29
CA GLY A 154 5.59 -3.88 25.63
C GLY A 154 6.33 -5.02 26.33
N THR A 155 6.49 -6.17 25.65
CA THR A 155 7.22 -7.34 26.17
C THR A 155 8.47 -7.61 25.34
N VAL A 156 9.64 -7.57 25.99
CA VAL A 156 10.95 -7.77 25.34
C VAL A 156 11.66 -8.98 25.95
N THR A 157 12.12 -9.89 25.09
CA THR A 157 12.87 -11.08 25.46
C THR A 157 14.30 -11.00 24.94
N PHE A 158 15.26 -11.24 25.83
CA PHE A 158 16.67 -11.32 25.52
C PHE A 158 17.19 -12.73 25.77
N THR A 159 17.96 -13.27 24.84
CA THR A 159 18.71 -14.52 25.05
C THR A 159 20.20 -14.26 24.81
N ARG A 160 21.08 -14.86 25.64
CA ARG A 160 22.55 -14.81 25.49
C ARG A 160 23.14 -13.40 25.33
N ILE A 161 23.03 -12.60 26.38
CA ILE A 161 23.55 -11.23 26.43
C ILE A 161 24.79 -11.14 27.31
N ASN A 162 25.79 -10.37 26.89
CA ASN A 162 26.88 -9.91 27.74
C ASN A 162 26.85 -8.37 27.82
N LEU A 163 26.49 -7.82 28.99
CA LEU A 163 26.56 -6.40 29.31
C LEU A 163 27.75 -6.16 30.22
N THR A 164 28.61 -5.22 29.84
CA THR A 164 29.65 -4.70 30.72
C THR A 164 29.52 -3.19 30.71
N ASN A 165 29.37 -2.56 31.88
CA ASN A 165 29.43 -1.11 31.96
C ASN A 165 30.87 -0.66 31.68
N GLY A 166 31.10 -0.03 30.53
CA GLY A 166 32.40 0.51 30.12
C GLY A 166 32.46 2.00 30.36
N ASN A 167 32.69 2.43 31.60
CA ASN A 167 33.12 3.80 31.97
C ASN A 167 32.43 4.95 31.21
N THR A 168 31.09 4.94 31.12
CA THR A 168 30.36 6.04 30.47
C THR A 168 29.91 7.06 31.50
N THR A 169 30.64 8.18 31.58
CA THR A 169 30.26 9.39 32.30
C THR A 169 29.10 10.11 31.59
N ASP A 170 27.87 9.62 31.73
CA ASP A 170 26.71 10.51 31.65
C ASP A 170 26.37 10.97 33.08
N ALA A 171 26.05 12.25 33.24
CA ALA A 171 25.80 12.85 34.55
C ALA A 171 24.43 12.45 35.13
N ASN A 172 23.69 11.54 34.47
CA ASN A 172 22.30 11.21 34.79
C ASN A 172 22.10 9.76 35.28
N GLY A 173 23.16 8.95 35.34
CA GLY A 173 23.10 7.59 35.88
C GLY A 173 22.41 6.57 34.96
N GLY A 174 22.42 6.80 33.64
CA GLY A 174 21.80 5.91 32.66
C GLY A 174 22.56 4.58 32.53
N GLY A 175 21.87 3.46 32.72
CA GLY A 175 22.44 2.12 32.46
C GLY A 175 22.35 1.71 31.00
N ALA A 176 23.11 0.67 30.60
CA ALA A 176 23.10 0.16 29.22
C ALA A 176 21.70 -0.27 28.75
N ILE A 177 20.83 -0.69 29.67
CA ILE A 177 19.39 -0.89 29.44
C ILE A 177 18.60 -0.06 30.45
N ALA A 178 17.66 0.76 29.95
CA ALA A 178 16.67 1.52 30.70
C ALA A 178 15.26 1.10 30.29
N ALA A 179 14.46 0.53 31.21
CA ALA A 179 13.10 0.08 30.92
C ALA A 179 12.08 0.75 31.85
N SER A 180 11.00 1.29 31.26
CA SER A 180 9.90 1.92 32.00
C SER A 180 9.00 0.88 32.70
N SER A 181 8.08 1.34 33.57
CA SER A 181 7.15 0.48 34.31
C SER A 181 6.12 -0.24 33.44
N SER A 182 5.90 0.24 32.21
CA SER A 182 5.04 -0.37 31.19
C SER A 182 5.72 -1.47 30.37
N VAL A 183 6.95 -1.88 30.74
CA VAL A 183 7.72 -2.91 30.04
C VAL A 183 7.79 -4.20 30.84
N THR A 184 7.47 -5.33 30.19
CA THR A 184 7.80 -6.66 30.69
C THR A 184 9.10 -7.14 30.05
N LEU A 185 10.11 -7.42 30.87
CA LEU A 185 11.45 -7.80 30.43
C LEU A 185 11.75 -9.25 30.79
N ASN A 186 12.14 -10.08 29.83
CA ASN A 186 12.55 -11.46 30.06
C ASN A 186 13.99 -11.67 29.55
N MET A 187 14.91 -12.13 30.40
CA MET A 187 16.29 -12.40 30.01
C MET A 187 16.71 -13.82 30.36
N THR A 188 17.38 -14.51 29.44
CA THR A 188 17.89 -15.86 29.64
C THR A 188 19.36 -15.98 29.25
N ASN A 189 20.14 -16.74 30.05
CA ASN A 189 21.57 -17.00 29.80
C ASN A 189 22.40 -15.71 29.63
N CYS A 190 22.23 -14.74 30.52
CA CYS A 190 22.87 -13.43 30.41
C CYS A 190 24.08 -13.26 31.35
N ASN A 191 25.01 -12.37 31.01
CA ASN A 191 26.10 -11.92 31.88
C ASN A 191 26.00 -10.40 32.01
N ILE A 192 25.86 -9.90 33.22
CA ILE A 192 25.63 -8.48 33.52
C ILE A 192 26.72 -8.06 34.51
N THR A 193 27.65 -7.23 34.05
CA THR A 193 28.78 -6.78 34.86
C THR A 193 28.76 -5.27 35.07
N GLY A 194 28.65 -4.84 36.32
CA GLY A 194 28.86 -3.47 36.76
C GLY A 194 30.34 -3.21 37.08
N ASN A 195 31.01 -2.38 36.28
CA ASN A 195 32.39 -1.92 36.51
C ASN A 195 32.40 -0.38 36.64
N ASN A 196 32.06 0.17 37.81
CA ASN A 196 32.15 1.62 38.03
C ASN A 196 33.55 2.02 38.51
N THR A 197 34.20 2.90 37.76
CA THR A 197 35.46 3.54 38.16
C THR A 197 35.29 4.99 38.61
N THR A 198 34.23 5.69 38.17
CA THR A 198 33.92 7.09 38.56
C THR A 198 32.43 7.41 38.38
N GLY A 199 31.66 7.50 39.47
CA GLY A 199 30.24 7.91 39.45
C GLY A 199 29.24 6.73 39.46
N GLY A 200 28.23 6.81 40.34
CA GLY A 200 27.35 5.69 40.72
C GLY A 200 26.30 5.24 39.70
N GLY A 201 26.72 4.85 38.50
CA GLY A 201 25.85 4.25 37.47
C GLY A 201 25.51 2.77 37.72
N ALA A 202 24.56 2.22 36.96
CA ALA A 202 24.23 0.80 36.95
C ALA A 202 24.36 0.21 35.53
N ALA A 203 24.65 -1.07 35.36
CA ALA A 203 24.62 -1.68 34.02
C ALA A 203 23.18 -1.78 33.47
N MET A 204 22.18 -1.87 34.34
CA MET A 204 20.76 -1.84 33.99
C MET A 204 19.96 -0.96 34.96
N VAL A 205 18.97 -0.23 34.44
CA VAL A 205 18.00 0.57 35.21
C VAL A 205 16.59 0.16 34.81
N LEU A 206 15.80 -0.37 35.74
CA LEU A 206 14.53 -1.05 35.43
C LEU A 206 13.39 -0.52 36.31
N SER A 207 12.17 -0.50 35.77
CA SER A 207 10.98 -0.10 36.55
C SER A 207 9.70 -0.91 36.32
N GLY A 208 9.72 -1.89 35.41
CA GLY A 208 8.59 -2.78 35.09
C GLY A 208 8.87 -4.26 35.41
N PRO A 209 7.88 -5.17 35.23
CA PRO A 209 8.05 -6.60 35.49
C PRO A 209 9.26 -7.20 34.77
N THR A 210 10.16 -7.84 35.52
CA THR A 210 11.42 -8.39 34.97
C THR A 210 11.64 -9.82 35.44
N THR A 211 11.97 -10.72 34.49
CA THR A 211 12.36 -12.11 34.74
C THR A 211 13.77 -12.36 34.23
N LEU A 212 14.67 -12.83 35.10
CA LEU A 212 16.04 -13.23 34.78
C LEU A 212 16.19 -14.74 35.01
N THR A 213 16.66 -15.49 34.01
CA THR A 213 16.86 -16.94 34.13
C THR A 213 18.28 -17.32 33.73
N ASN A 214 18.99 -18.07 34.57
CA ASN A 214 20.36 -18.54 34.34
C ASN A 214 21.33 -17.40 33.98
N CYS A 215 21.21 -16.26 34.67
CA CYS A 215 22.07 -15.10 34.43
C CYS A 215 23.18 -14.98 35.47
N ASN A 216 24.37 -14.58 35.03
CA ASN A 216 25.49 -14.21 35.88
C ASN A 216 25.49 -12.68 36.06
N ILE A 217 25.35 -12.21 37.29
CA ILE A 217 25.28 -10.78 37.62
C ILE A 217 26.45 -10.50 38.54
N SER A 218 27.39 -9.68 38.08
CA SER A 218 28.59 -9.34 38.82
C SER A 218 28.75 -7.84 39.00
N ASN A 219 29.11 -7.42 40.19
CA ASN A 219 29.54 -6.06 40.48
C ASN A 219 30.98 -6.08 40.96
N ASN A 220 31.89 -5.48 40.20
CA ASN A 220 33.33 -5.57 40.42
C ASN A 220 33.94 -4.17 40.60
N THR A 221 33.38 -3.35 41.50
CA THR A 221 33.91 -1.99 41.76
C THR A 221 35.16 -2.02 42.62
N THR A 222 36.20 -1.33 42.15
CA THR A 222 37.53 -1.28 42.80
C THR A 222 37.80 0.04 43.54
N THR A 223 36.88 1.01 43.49
CA THR A 223 36.99 2.35 44.09
C THR A 223 35.95 2.56 45.19
N ASN A 224 36.18 3.53 46.09
CA ASN A 224 35.31 3.89 47.24
C ASN A 224 33.95 4.52 46.84
N THR A 225 33.44 4.26 45.63
CA THR A 225 32.17 4.81 45.12
C THR A 225 31.10 3.73 45.02
N VAL A 226 29.87 4.06 45.43
CA VAL A 226 28.70 3.18 45.36
C VAL A 226 28.40 2.83 43.91
N GLY A 227 28.52 1.55 43.53
CA GLY A 227 28.20 1.07 42.18
C GLY A 227 27.28 -0.14 42.20
N HIS A 228 26.53 -0.32 41.10
CA HIS A 228 25.50 -1.33 40.96
C HIS A 228 25.61 -2.09 39.63
N ALA A 229 25.27 -3.38 39.61
CA ALA A 229 25.07 -4.08 38.33
C ALA A 229 23.64 -3.85 37.82
N ILE A 230 22.63 -3.93 38.70
CA ILE A 230 21.23 -3.65 38.39
C ILE A 230 20.68 -2.63 39.39
N LEU A 231 19.96 -1.63 38.88
CA LEU A 231 19.20 -0.68 39.66
C LEU A 231 17.71 -0.80 39.29
N PHE A 232 16.85 -1.03 40.28
CA PHE A 232 15.44 -1.34 40.06
C PHE A 232 14.52 -0.40 40.85
N TYR A 233 13.51 0.14 40.20
CA TYR A 233 12.54 1.10 40.75
C TYR A 233 11.11 0.51 40.75
N PRO A 234 10.27 0.78 41.76
CA PRO A 234 8.85 0.40 41.77
C PRO A 234 8.00 1.22 40.77
N PRO A 235 6.83 0.71 40.30
CA PRO A 235 6.14 -0.53 40.67
C PRO A 235 6.40 -1.68 39.66
N GLY A 236 7.41 -2.50 39.89
CA GLY A 236 7.72 -3.67 39.06
C GLY A 236 8.03 -4.89 39.92
N ASN A 237 7.76 -6.11 39.42
CA ASN A 237 8.17 -7.35 40.09
C ASN A 237 9.46 -7.87 39.47
N LEU A 238 10.40 -8.34 40.29
CA LEU A 238 11.66 -8.94 39.83
C LEU A 238 11.68 -10.43 40.18
N THR A 239 11.76 -11.29 39.18
CA THR A 239 11.91 -12.75 39.36
C THR A 239 13.26 -13.20 38.82
N MET A 240 14.04 -13.89 39.64
CA MET A 240 15.33 -14.45 39.26
C MET A 240 15.33 -15.96 39.52
N THR A 241 15.64 -16.76 38.50
CA THR A 241 15.69 -18.23 38.62
C THR A 241 17.01 -18.77 38.10
N GLY A 242 17.74 -19.55 38.91
CA GLY A 242 19.00 -20.16 38.48
C GLY A 242 20.15 -19.17 38.24
N CYS A 243 20.04 -17.94 38.74
CA CYS A 243 21.04 -16.89 38.50
C CYS A 243 22.22 -16.99 39.48
N THR A 244 23.41 -16.61 39.03
CA THR A 244 24.59 -16.40 39.89
C THR A 244 24.76 -14.91 40.14
N ILE A 245 24.82 -14.48 41.39
CA ILE A 245 24.97 -13.07 41.78
C ILE A 245 26.26 -12.93 42.59
N SER A 246 27.21 -12.13 42.11
CA SER A 246 28.49 -11.91 42.79
C SER A 246 28.74 -10.42 43.04
N ASN A 247 29.07 -10.05 44.28
CA ASN A 247 29.42 -8.67 44.65
C ASN A 247 30.87 -8.61 45.16
N ASN A 248 31.79 -8.18 44.30
CA ASN A 248 33.23 -8.14 44.56
C ASN A 248 33.71 -6.70 44.78
N THR A 249 33.11 -5.99 45.76
CA THR A 249 33.44 -4.59 46.05
C THR A 249 34.42 -4.49 47.21
N GLY A 250 35.23 -3.42 47.23
CA GLY A 250 36.01 -3.05 48.42
C GLY A 250 35.12 -2.60 49.60
N ASN A 251 35.74 -2.25 50.74
CA ASN A 251 35.13 -1.91 52.04
C ASN A 251 34.10 -0.74 52.08
N VAL A 252 33.63 -0.22 50.94
CA VAL A 252 32.75 0.95 50.86
C VAL A 252 31.52 0.61 50.01
N GLY A 253 30.34 0.71 50.62
CA GLY A 253 29.09 0.09 50.19
C GLY A 253 28.71 0.18 48.70
N GLY A 254 28.12 -0.91 48.19
CA GLY A 254 27.51 -1.06 46.87
C GLY A 254 26.83 -2.42 46.72
N ALA A 255 25.77 -2.50 45.92
CA ALA A 255 24.95 -3.73 45.75
C ALA A 255 25.04 -4.26 44.33
N ALA A 256 25.16 -5.57 44.14
CA ALA A 256 24.99 -6.17 42.81
C ALA A 256 23.60 -5.87 42.23
N VAL A 257 22.57 -5.83 43.08
CA VAL A 257 21.20 -5.41 42.72
C VAL A 257 20.69 -4.42 43.76
N ASP A 258 20.46 -3.16 43.37
CA ASP A 258 19.91 -2.11 44.26
C ASP A 258 18.44 -1.82 43.96
N LEU A 259 17.60 -1.70 44.99
CA LEU A 259 16.15 -1.50 44.89
C LEU A 259 15.76 -0.11 45.41
N ARG A 260 15.89 0.93 44.59
CA ARG A 260 15.61 2.30 45.04
C ARG A 260 14.11 2.62 45.09
N GLY A 261 13.62 2.94 46.28
CA GLY A 261 12.27 3.44 46.51
C GLY A 261 12.20 4.96 46.32
N GLY A 262 11.65 5.38 45.17
CA GLY A 262 11.30 6.79 44.90
C GLY A 262 9.85 7.01 44.47
N GLY A 263 9.16 5.95 43.99
CA GLY A 263 7.74 5.98 43.61
C GLY A 263 6.93 5.09 44.53
N GLY A 264 5.76 5.55 44.99
CA GLY A 264 4.85 4.72 45.79
C GLY A 264 4.38 3.50 45.00
N GLY A 265 4.51 2.30 45.58
CA GLY A 265 4.04 1.03 45.00
C GLY A 265 4.70 -0.19 45.65
N ASN A 266 3.93 -1.26 45.87
CA ASN A 266 4.42 -2.53 46.42
C ASN A 266 5.23 -3.30 45.38
N MET A 267 6.40 -3.80 45.76
CA MET A 267 7.30 -4.60 44.90
C MET A 267 7.38 -6.04 45.37
N THR A 268 7.32 -7.02 44.46
CA THR A 268 7.62 -8.43 44.77
C THR A 268 8.95 -8.84 44.13
N VAL A 269 9.87 -9.36 44.94
CA VAL A 269 11.13 -9.95 44.47
C VAL A 269 11.13 -11.44 44.75
N ILE A 270 11.35 -12.27 43.73
CA ILE A 270 11.41 -13.74 43.83
C ILE A 270 12.80 -14.21 43.43
N LEU A 271 13.49 -14.89 44.35
CA LEU A 271 14.76 -15.57 44.09
C LEU A 271 14.54 -17.07 44.21
N ASN A 272 14.78 -17.82 43.13
CA ASN A 272 14.58 -19.27 43.09
C ASN A 272 15.83 -19.98 42.53
N ASN A 273 16.43 -20.92 43.28
CA ASN A 273 17.61 -21.67 42.83
C ASN A 273 18.81 -20.78 42.43
N CYS A 274 18.97 -19.59 43.01
CA CYS A 274 20.09 -18.69 42.70
C CYS A 274 21.32 -19.00 43.57
N THR A 275 22.53 -18.75 43.04
CA THR A 275 23.79 -18.80 43.80
C THR A 275 24.29 -17.38 44.07
N ILE A 276 24.73 -17.09 45.28
CA ILE A 276 25.15 -15.75 45.71
C ILE A 276 26.55 -15.82 46.36
N SER A 277 27.43 -14.90 45.98
CA SER A 277 28.83 -14.78 46.43
C SER A 277 29.20 -13.30 46.67
N GLY A 278 30.12 -13.01 47.62
CA GLY A 278 30.63 -11.65 47.82
C GLY A 278 31.49 -11.44 49.07
N ASN A 279 32.20 -10.31 49.13
CA ASN A 279 33.11 -9.95 50.22
C ASN A 279 32.56 -8.77 51.05
N ASN A 280 32.35 -8.97 52.36
CA ASN A 280 32.11 -7.98 53.43
C ASN A 280 31.04 -6.87 53.22
N ARG A 281 30.02 -6.91 54.10
CA ARG A 281 29.17 -5.79 54.58
C ARG A 281 28.36 -4.95 53.58
N SER A 282 28.37 -5.20 52.28
CA SER A 282 27.63 -4.37 51.33
C SER A 282 26.32 -5.03 50.91
N GLY A 283 25.20 -4.34 51.17
CA GLY A 283 23.84 -4.83 50.97
C GLY A 283 23.62 -5.48 49.61
N LEU A 284 23.09 -6.71 49.57
CA LEU A 284 22.79 -7.40 48.31
C LEU A 284 21.50 -6.89 47.67
N ILE A 285 20.57 -6.43 48.50
CA ILE A 285 19.26 -5.87 48.15
C ILE A 285 18.96 -4.78 49.19
N THR A 286 18.88 -3.53 48.77
CA THR A 286 18.60 -2.36 49.62
C THR A 286 17.24 -1.77 49.28
N PRO A 287 16.15 -2.15 49.96
CA PRO A 287 14.84 -1.60 49.67
C PRO A 287 14.56 -0.32 50.47
N ASN A 288 13.96 0.69 49.82
CA ASN A 288 13.58 1.95 50.50
C ASN A 288 12.04 2.11 50.72
N ASN A 289 11.19 1.21 50.19
CA ASN A 289 9.71 1.26 50.23
C ASN A 289 9.08 -0.10 50.65
N GLU A 290 7.74 -0.19 50.74
CA GLU A 290 7.03 -1.46 51.02
C GLU A 290 7.31 -2.52 49.94
N CYS A 291 7.88 -3.65 50.33
CA CYS A 291 8.21 -4.75 49.43
C CYS A 291 7.99 -6.11 50.08
N THR A 292 7.69 -7.12 49.24
CA THR A 292 7.68 -8.54 49.62
C THR A 292 8.83 -9.25 48.92
N ILE A 293 9.75 -9.82 49.69
CA ILE A 293 10.85 -10.65 49.15
C ILE A 293 10.55 -12.11 49.45
N THR A 294 10.53 -12.95 48.41
CA THR A 294 10.39 -14.40 48.51
C THR A 294 11.68 -15.07 48.05
N ILE A 295 12.27 -15.88 48.93
CA ILE A 295 13.52 -16.60 48.66
C ILE A 295 13.28 -18.10 48.78
N THR A 296 13.66 -18.86 47.75
CA THR A 296 13.53 -20.32 47.69
C THR A 296 14.81 -20.94 47.13
N ASN A 297 15.39 -21.91 47.84
CA ASN A 297 16.53 -22.71 47.39
C ASN A 297 17.76 -21.90 46.92
N VAL A 298 18.11 -20.84 47.64
CA VAL A 298 19.28 -20.02 47.31
C VAL A 298 20.53 -20.56 48.01
N THR A 299 21.63 -20.69 47.27
CA THR A 299 22.94 -21.12 47.79
C THR A 299 23.85 -19.91 48.02
N ILE A 300 24.52 -19.86 49.17
CA ILE A 300 25.43 -18.78 49.57
C ILE A 300 26.83 -19.39 49.75
N THR A 301 27.84 -18.83 49.08
CA THR A 301 29.19 -19.44 49.03
C THR A 301 30.28 -18.71 49.82
N ASP A 302 30.07 -17.46 50.27
CA ASP A 302 31.09 -16.64 50.95
C ASP A 302 30.59 -15.92 52.22
N ASN A 303 31.52 -15.52 53.09
CA ASN A 303 31.28 -14.87 54.38
C ASN A 303 30.89 -13.39 54.25
N GLY A 304 29.59 -13.11 54.38
CA GLY A 304 29.09 -11.75 54.64
C GLY A 304 27.96 -11.32 53.71
N ILE A 305 26.77 -11.87 53.93
CA ILE A 305 25.55 -11.30 53.34
C ILE A 305 24.91 -10.36 54.36
N GLY A 306 24.80 -9.09 53.98
CA GLY A 306 23.92 -8.11 54.62
C GLY A 306 22.68 -7.90 53.75
N PHE A 307 21.49 -8.10 54.33
CA PHE A 307 20.29 -7.42 53.87
C PHE A 307 20.22 -6.12 54.67
N GLU A 308 20.56 -5.02 54.04
CA GLU A 308 20.52 -3.72 54.70
C GLU A 308 19.14 -3.10 54.47
N ASN A 309 18.33 -3.04 55.53
CA ASN A 309 17.03 -2.39 55.51
C ASN A 309 17.15 -1.03 56.19
N TYR A 310 17.33 0.02 55.40
CA TYR A 310 17.55 1.38 55.90
C TYR A 310 16.25 2.08 56.35
N THR A 311 15.05 1.56 56.01
CA THR A 311 13.78 2.30 56.17
C THR A 311 12.62 1.55 56.85
N ASN A 312 12.79 0.28 57.26
CA ASN A 312 11.81 -0.53 58.01
C ASN A 312 10.49 -0.86 57.29
N LYS A 313 10.47 -0.95 55.96
CA LYS A 313 9.21 -1.08 55.19
C LYS A 313 8.98 -2.42 54.47
N CYS A 314 9.92 -3.36 54.45
CA CYS A 314 9.74 -4.64 53.73
C CYS A 314 9.37 -5.84 54.60
N THR A 315 8.55 -6.74 54.05
CA THR A 315 8.22 -8.07 54.60
C THR A 315 9.01 -9.15 53.86
N MET A 316 9.73 -10.02 54.58
CA MET A 316 10.46 -11.15 53.99
C MET A 316 9.78 -12.49 54.30
N LYS A 317 9.63 -13.35 53.29
CA LYS A 317 9.17 -14.75 53.42
C LYS A 317 10.23 -15.68 52.83
N ASN A 318 10.90 -16.48 53.67
CA ASN A 318 12.12 -17.19 53.26
C ASN A 318 12.07 -18.70 53.53
N THR A 319 12.60 -19.49 52.60
CA THR A 319 13.14 -20.85 52.81
C THR A 319 14.59 -20.84 52.32
N ILE A 320 15.56 -20.85 53.25
CA ILE A 320 17.00 -20.74 52.95
C ILE A 320 17.65 -22.11 53.17
N VAL A 321 18.48 -22.57 52.23
CA VAL A 321 19.22 -23.84 52.29
C VAL A 321 20.72 -23.54 52.29
N PHE A 322 21.44 -23.91 53.35
CA PHE A 322 22.88 -23.66 53.44
C PHE A 322 23.69 -24.73 52.69
N GLY A 323 24.67 -24.29 51.90
CA GLY A 323 25.46 -25.18 51.04
C GLY A 323 26.78 -25.71 51.63
N ASN A 324 27.30 -25.17 52.74
CA ASN A 324 28.51 -25.68 53.42
C ASN A 324 28.77 -24.98 54.78
N ALA A 325 29.58 -25.61 55.63
CA ALA A 325 29.94 -25.15 56.98
C ALA A 325 30.83 -23.89 56.97
N GLY A 326 30.50 -22.92 57.85
CA GLY A 326 31.33 -21.73 58.12
C GLY A 326 30.72 -20.37 57.77
N ASN A 327 29.52 -20.30 57.18
CA ASN A 327 28.93 -19.05 56.69
C ASN A 327 28.06 -18.35 57.75
N ASN A 328 28.38 -17.10 58.11
CA ASN A 328 27.57 -16.25 58.99
C ASN A 328 26.56 -15.39 58.21
N LEU A 329 25.29 -15.38 58.65
CA LEU A 329 24.24 -14.49 58.15
C LEU A 329 24.14 -13.26 59.06
N THR A 330 24.35 -12.05 58.54
CA THR A 330 24.29 -10.81 59.33
C THR A 330 23.10 -9.96 58.87
N PHE A 331 22.14 -9.67 59.74
CA PHE A 331 21.11 -8.68 59.48
C PHE A 331 21.50 -7.34 60.10
N VAL A 332 21.46 -6.25 59.34
CA VAL A 332 21.82 -4.90 59.81
C VAL A 332 20.64 -3.95 59.55
N GLY A 333 20.02 -3.43 60.62
CA GLY A 333 18.92 -2.44 60.55
C GLY A 333 18.01 -2.44 61.80
N PRO A 334 17.28 -1.35 62.09
CA PRO A 334 16.34 -1.30 63.22
C PRO A 334 15.04 -2.07 62.92
N ALA A 335 14.49 -2.81 63.88
CA ALA A 335 13.12 -3.38 63.93
C ALA A 335 12.57 -4.14 62.68
N PHE A 336 12.61 -5.48 62.76
CA PHE A 336 11.75 -6.39 61.99
C PHE A 336 10.31 -6.35 62.52
N LEU A 337 9.31 -6.19 61.65
CA LEU A 337 7.89 -6.22 62.03
C LEU A 337 7.43 -7.63 62.43
N ALA A 338 6.59 -7.70 63.47
CA ALA A 338 5.93 -8.92 63.94
C ALA A 338 5.04 -9.52 62.83
N GLY A 339 5.23 -10.81 62.52
CA GLY A 339 4.49 -11.54 61.47
C GLY A 339 5.35 -12.27 60.42
N SER A 340 6.68 -12.18 60.52
CA SER A 340 7.57 -12.90 59.61
C SER A 340 7.75 -14.37 60.01
N THR A 341 7.38 -15.32 59.15
CA THR A 341 7.62 -16.77 59.35
C THR A 341 8.96 -17.16 58.75
N HIS A 342 9.81 -17.88 59.48
CA HIS A 342 11.16 -18.26 59.02
C HIS A 342 11.35 -19.77 59.18
N ASN A 343 11.56 -20.49 58.07
CA ASN A 343 12.01 -21.88 58.09
C ASN A 343 13.51 -21.91 57.73
N ILE A 344 14.34 -22.14 58.74
CA ILE A 344 15.78 -22.36 58.58
C ILE A 344 16.00 -23.87 58.61
N VAL A 345 16.39 -24.47 57.47
CA VAL A 345 16.76 -25.88 57.41
C VAL A 345 18.29 -25.95 57.45
N GLY A 346 18.85 -26.30 58.60
CA GLY A 346 20.27 -26.59 58.76
C GLY A 346 20.49 -28.09 58.89
N ASP A 347 21.55 -28.60 58.27
CA ASP A 347 22.00 -29.96 58.51
C ASP A 347 22.50 -30.08 59.97
N ALA A 348 22.30 -31.24 60.58
CA ALA A 348 22.51 -31.49 62.01
C ALA A 348 24.01 -31.36 62.40
N GLY A 349 24.46 -30.13 62.65
CA GLY A 349 25.83 -29.82 63.08
C GLY A 349 26.21 -28.33 63.17
N ASN A 350 25.35 -27.39 62.75
CA ASN A 350 25.72 -25.97 62.64
C ASN A 350 25.05 -25.08 63.71
N SER A 351 25.85 -24.45 64.57
CA SER A 351 25.43 -23.34 65.44
C SER A 351 25.59 -22.00 64.71
N GLY A 352 24.56 -21.55 63.99
CA GLY A 352 24.52 -20.18 63.46
C GLY A 352 24.08 -19.19 64.55
N PHE A 353 24.98 -18.30 64.98
CA PHE A 353 24.63 -17.20 65.89
C PHE A 353 23.99 -16.04 65.11
N ILE A 354 22.80 -15.59 65.52
CA ILE A 354 22.23 -14.30 65.09
C ILE A 354 22.83 -13.22 66.01
N ASN A 355 23.76 -12.42 65.51
CA ASN A 355 24.33 -11.29 66.27
C ASN A 355 23.58 -10.00 65.91
N GLY A 356 22.62 -9.60 66.75
CA GLY A 356 21.98 -8.28 66.68
C GLY A 356 22.71 -7.30 67.60
N THR A 357 23.35 -6.26 67.04
CA THR A 357 24.14 -5.30 67.84
C THR A 357 23.32 -4.24 68.59
N ASN A 358 21.99 -4.35 68.66
CA ASN A 358 21.16 -3.33 69.29
C ASN A 358 20.10 -3.99 70.20
N ASN A 359 20.14 -3.68 71.50
CA ASN A 359 19.23 -4.18 72.56
C ASN A 359 17.74 -4.19 72.13
N ASN A 360 17.19 -5.37 71.85
CA ASN A 360 15.84 -5.80 72.23
C ASN A 360 15.60 -7.27 71.83
N GLN A 361 14.93 -8.01 72.72
CA GLN A 361 14.74 -9.46 72.66
C GLN A 361 14.06 -9.94 71.35
N VAL A 362 14.66 -10.95 70.72
CA VAL A 362 14.04 -11.75 69.65
C VAL A 362 13.28 -12.90 70.33
N GLY A 363 11.96 -12.91 70.18
CA GLY A 363 11.12 -14.04 70.62
C GLY A 363 11.33 -15.24 69.70
N VAL A 364 11.75 -16.37 70.26
CA VAL A 364 11.88 -17.66 69.57
C VAL A 364 10.64 -18.49 69.93
N ASP A 365 9.94 -19.03 68.92
CA ASP A 365 8.85 -19.99 69.12
C ASP A 365 9.38 -21.30 69.74
N PRO A 366 8.92 -21.73 70.93
CA PRO A 366 9.41 -22.95 71.59
C PRO A 366 8.92 -24.26 70.97
N ASN A 367 8.02 -24.26 69.98
CA ASN A 367 7.35 -25.49 69.51
C ASN A 367 8.09 -26.29 68.42
N LEU A 368 9.36 -25.99 68.13
CA LEU A 368 10.17 -26.74 67.16
C LEU A 368 11.39 -27.46 67.74
N LEU A 369 11.35 -27.86 69.02
CA LEU A 369 12.27 -28.84 69.58
C LEU A 369 11.50 -29.81 70.49
N GLY A 370 11.18 -30.98 69.96
CA GLY A 370 10.78 -32.10 70.81
C GLY A 370 12.01 -32.59 71.58
N LEU A 371 12.03 -32.37 72.90
CA LEU A 371 12.44 -33.34 73.93
C LEU A 371 12.39 -32.70 75.35
N ALA A 372 11.43 -33.21 76.13
CA ALA A 372 11.37 -33.34 77.60
C ALA A 372 11.90 -32.22 78.52
N SER A 373 11.02 -31.61 79.33
CA SER A 373 10.94 -31.92 80.78
C SER A 373 9.97 -31.01 81.55
N ASN A 374 9.16 -31.65 82.41
CA ASN A 374 8.53 -31.21 83.66
C ASN A 374 8.03 -29.76 83.84
N GLY A 375 6.71 -29.61 83.89
CA GLY A 375 6.03 -28.47 84.53
C GLY A 375 4.52 -28.57 84.39
N GLY A 376 3.79 -28.68 85.50
CA GLY A 376 2.39 -29.10 85.54
C GLY A 376 1.39 -28.20 84.80
N PHE A 377 0.46 -28.85 84.10
CA PHE A 377 -0.80 -28.29 83.65
C PHE A 377 -1.90 -28.64 84.65
N THR A 378 -2.51 -27.63 85.25
CA THR A 378 -3.88 -27.73 85.80
C THR A 378 -4.86 -27.74 84.62
N GLN A 379 -5.37 -28.92 84.26
CA GLN A 379 -6.56 -29.04 83.41
C GLN A 379 -7.81 -28.82 84.27
N THR A 380 -8.47 -27.69 84.07
CA THR A 380 -9.90 -27.56 84.36
C THR A 380 -10.66 -28.39 83.32
N HIS A 381 -11.23 -29.51 83.75
CA HIS A 381 -12.23 -30.23 82.97
C HIS A 381 -13.46 -29.32 82.82
N ALA A 382 -13.65 -28.77 81.62
CA ALA A 382 -14.96 -28.30 81.20
C ALA A 382 -15.86 -29.53 81.02
N LEU A 383 -16.97 -29.55 81.75
CA LEU A 383 -18.00 -30.59 81.69
C LEU A 383 -18.56 -30.69 80.27
N ALA A 384 -18.58 -31.90 79.70
CA ALA A 384 -19.37 -32.21 78.52
C ALA A 384 -20.86 -32.30 78.90
N PRO A 385 -21.78 -31.65 78.17
CA PRO A 385 -23.22 -31.79 78.42
C PRO A 385 -23.66 -33.11 77.80
N CYS A 386 -23.68 -34.17 78.62
CA CYS A 386 -24.72 -35.21 78.66
C CYS A 386 -24.24 -36.36 79.55
N SER A 387 -24.52 -36.23 80.84
CA SER A 387 -24.52 -37.33 81.80
C SER A 387 -25.63 -37.06 82.82
N PRO A 388 -26.35 -38.10 83.29
CA PRO A 388 -27.55 -37.92 84.10
C PRO A 388 -27.23 -37.22 85.42
N ALA A 389 -28.08 -36.27 85.82
CA ALA A 389 -27.96 -35.59 87.10
C ALA A 389 -28.11 -36.58 88.26
N ILE A 390 -27.07 -36.72 89.09
CA ILE A 390 -27.17 -37.40 90.38
C ILE A 390 -27.74 -36.38 91.37
N ASN A 391 -28.99 -36.57 91.79
CA ASN A 391 -29.60 -35.81 92.88
C ASN A 391 -28.88 -36.13 94.19
N ALA A 392 -28.26 -35.12 94.81
CA ALA A 392 -27.74 -35.23 96.17
C ALA A 392 -28.91 -35.23 97.18
N GLY A 393 -29.30 -36.41 97.65
CA GLY A 393 -30.23 -36.56 98.77
C GLY A 393 -29.57 -36.12 100.08
N THR A 394 -30.23 -35.21 100.78
CA THR A 394 -29.91 -34.82 102.16
C THR A 394 -30.15 -36.00 103.11
N SER A 395 -29.23 -36.26 104.05
CA SER A 395 -29.52 -37.09 105.21
C SER A 395 -29.14 -36.35 106.50
N SER A 396 -30.16 -36.11 107.31
CA SER A 396 -30.09 -35.63 108.68
C SER A 396 -30.09 -36.85 109.62
N GLY A 397 -29.21 -36.85 110.62
CA GLY A 397 -29.23 -37.86 111.69
C GLY A 397 -27.94 -37.93 112.51
N ALA A 398 -27.93 -37.25 113.65
CA ALA A 398 -27.02 -37.52 114.78
C ALA A 398 -27.71 -38.49 115.77
N PRO A 399 -27.09 -38.96 116.89
CA PRO A 399 -25.68 -39.15 117.27
C PRO A 399 -25.39 -40.57 117.86
N THR A 400 -24.13 -40.88 118.23
CA THR A 400 -23.68 -41.28 119.59
C THR A 400 -22.30 -41.98 119.57
N THR A 401 -21.59 -41.83 120.70
CA THR A 401 -20.19 -42.24 120.96
C THR A 401 -20.17 -43.49 121.85
N ASP A 402 -19.27 -44.45 121.61
CA ASP A 402 -18.72 -45.35 122.65
C ASP A 402 -17.31 -45.87 122.28
N GLN A 403 -16.50 -45.98 123.33
CA GLN A 403 -15.13 -46.42 123.45
C GLN A 403 -14.98 -47.94 123.36
N ARG A 404 -14.37 -48.40 122.27
CA ARG A 404 -13.24 -49.37 122.25
C ARG A 404 -12.94 -49.67 120.80
N GLY A 405 -11.90 -49.04 120.29
CA GLY A 405 -11.46 -49.18 118.91
C GLY A 405 -11.14 -50.63 118.56
N SER A 406 -11.98 -51.21 117.70
CA SER A 406 -11.69 -52.17 116.62
C SER A 406 -12.82 -53.20 116.51
N SER A 407 -13.59 -53.18 115.40
CA SER A 407 -13.78 -54.38 114.56
C SER A 407 -14.51 -54.08 113.25
N ARG A 408 -14.45 -55.10 112.40
CA ARG A 408 -14.81 -55.28 111.00
C ARG A 408 -16.28 -55.00 110.62
N VAL A 409 -16.41 -54.52 109.37
CA VAL A 409 -17.40 -54.76 108.30
C VAL A 409 -18.80 -55.25 108.70
N SER A 410 -19.80 -54.43 108.34
CA SER A 410 -21.11 -54.92 107.89
C SER A 410 -21.38 -54.38 106.48
N THR A 411 -21.66 -55.31 105.58
CA THR A 411 -22.16 -55.14 104.22
C THR A 411 -23.41 -54.27 104.18
N VAL A 412 -23.42 -53.27 103.30
CA VAL A 412 -24.64 -52.58 102.84
C VAL A 412 -24.92 -53.07 101.43
N ASP A 413 -25.99 -53.84 101.29
CA ASP A 413 -26.66 -54.11 100.02
C ASP A 413 -27.28 -52.80 99.52
N ILE A 414 -26.86 -52.32 98.35
CA ILE A 414 -27.57 -51.27 97.61
C ILE A 414 -27.99 -51.88 96.27
N GLY A 415 -29.30 -51.87 96.05
CA GLY A 415 -30.00 -52.59 95.00
C GLY A 415 -29.61 -52.23 93.57
N ALA A 416 -30.10 -53.09 92.67
CA ALA A 416 -29.90 -53.07 91.24
C ALA A 416 -30.03 -51.66 90.61
N PHE A 417 -28.98 -51.26 89.90
CA PHE A 417 -29.05 -50.18 88.92
C PHE A 417 -29.55 -50.78 87.59
N GLU A 418 -30.76 -50.41 87.18
CA GLU A 418 -31.19 -50.60 85.80
C GLU A 418 -30.39 -49.65 84.90
N TYR A 419 -29.66 -50.20 83.93
CA TYR A 419 -28.89 -49.43 82.96
C TYR A 419 -29.83 -48.91 81.87
N GLN A 420 -30.30 -47.67 81.99
CA GLN A 420 -31.01 -46.98 80.92
C GLN A 420 -30.05 -46.77 79.74
N SER A 421 -30.41 -47.25 78.54
CA SER A 421 -29.61 -47.12 77.32
C SER A 421 -29.18 -45.67 77.11
N ALA A 422 -27.89 -45.44 76.87
CA ALA A 422 -27.34 -44.12 76.61
C ALA A 422 -28.15 -43.41 75.50
N PRO A 423 -28.52 -42.12 75.65
CA PRO A 423 -29.23 -41.40 74.62
C PRO A 423 -28.43 -41.44 73.31
N SER A 424 -29.11 -41.70 72.20
CA SER A 424 -28.50 -41.65 70.86
C SER A 424 -27.84 -40.29 70.66
N THR A 425 -26.55 -40.27 70.32
CA THR A 425 -25.80 -39.03 70.14
C THR A 425 -26.40 -38.20 69.01
N ILE A 426 -26.55 -36.88 69.23
CA ILE A 426 -26.99 -35.95 68.18
C ILE A 426 -25.93 -35.92 67.06
N SER A 427 -26.37 -36.15 65.82
CA SER A 427 -25.59 -36.04 64.60
C SER A 427 -26.22 -34.98 63.70
N VAL A 428 -25.39 -34.07 63.18
CA VAL A 428 -25.80 -32.96 62.32
C VAL A 428 -25.01 -33.04 61.02
N THR A 429 -25.69 -33.02 59.88
CA THR A 429 -25.09 -32.81 58.56
C THR A 429 -25.73 -31.60 57.89
N SER A 430 -25.10 -31.05 56.86
CA SER A 430 -25.62 -29.87 56.16
C SER A 430 -25.46 -30.00 54.64
N THR A 431 -26.45 -29.55 53.88
CA THR A 431 -26.30 -29.24 52.46
C THR A 431 -26.16 -27.72 52.30
N VAL A 432 -25.17 -27.29 51.52
CA VAL A 432 -24.82 -25.86 51.39
C VAL A 432 -25.04 -25.42 49.95
N THR A 433 -25.86 -24.39 49.77
CA THR A 433 -25.94 -23.63 48.52
C THR A 433 -25.02 -22.42 48.64
N ASN A 434 -23.98 -22.38 47.81
CA ASN A 434 -23.02 -21.26 47.80
C ASN A 434 -23.64 -19.97 47.24
N ALA A 435 -23.09 -18.83 47.63
CA ALA A 435 -23.59 -17.54 47.19
C ALA A 435 -23.01 -17.13 45.82
N CYS A 436 -23.86 -16.53 44.97
CA CYS A 436 -23.53 -15.90 43.69
C CYS A 436 -23.79 -14.40 43.80
N ASN A 437 -22.78 -13.60 44.16
CA ASN A 437 -22.89 -12.15 44.41
C ASN A 437 -23.93 -11.77 45.49
N GLY A 438 -23.46 -11.39 46.68
CA GLY A 438 -24.32 -10.93 47.77
C GLY A 438 -24.83 -12.06 48.65
N ASN A 439 -26.08 -11.96 49.09
CA ASN A 439 -26.65 -12.77 50.18
C ASN A 439 -27.71 -13.75 49.64
N ASN A 440 -27.32 -14.70 48.78
CA ASN A 440 -28.22 -15.69 48.19
C ASN A 440 -27.80 -17.15 48.46
N GLY A 441 -26.83 -17.37 49.34
CA GLY A 441 -26.49 -18.70 49.82
C GLY A 441 -27.55 -19.25 50.80
N SER A 442 -27.51 -20.56 51.02
CA SER A 442 -28.33 -21.22 52.06
C SER A 442 -27.62 -22.40 52.69
N ILE A 443 -28.00 -22.72 53.92
CA ILE A 443 -27.60 -23.94 54.62
C ILE A 443 -28.87 -24.65 55.04
N ASP A 444 -29.01 -25.91 54.67
CA ASP A 444 -30.11 -26.79 55.06
C ASP A 444 -29.54 -27.94 55.89
N LEU A 445 -29.95 -28.02 57.17
CA LEU A 445 -29.43 -29.01 58.10
C LEU A 445 -30.25 -30.30 58.06
N THR A 446 -29.60 -31.39 58.41
CA THR A 446 -30.27 -32.67 58.68
C THR A 446 -29.77 -33.17 60.02
N VAL A 447 -30.67 -33.24 61.00
CA VAL A 447 -30.37 -33.65 62.38
C VAL A 447 -30.97 -35.03 62.65
N SER A 448 -30.18 -35.93 63.24
CA SER A 448 -30.59 -37.28 63.64
C SER A 448 -29.99 -37.66 65.01
N GLY A 449 -30.57 -38.63 65.71
CA GLY A 449 -30.24 -38.93 67.12
C GLY A 449 -30.87 -37.93 68.10
N GLY A 450 -30.55 -37.97 69.40
CA GLY A 450 -31.16 -37.12 70.43
C GLY A 450 -32.69 -37.27 70.61
N THR A 451 -33.30 -36.31 71.30
CA THR A 451 -34.76 -36.22 71.58
C THR A 451 -35.39 -35.00 70.91
N SER A 452 -36.22 -35.21 69.89
CA SER A 452 -36.99 -34.13 69.23
C SER A 452 -38.00 -33.48 70.19
N PRO A 453 -38.33 -32.16 70.06
CA PRO A 453 -37.87 -31.20 69.06
C PRO A 453 -36.44 -30.69 69.28
N TYR A 454 -35.76 -30.31 68.19
CA TYR A 454 -34.46 -29.63 68.23
C TYR A 454 -34.64 -28.11 68.17
N THR A 455 -33.75 -27.39 68.83
CA THR A 455 -33.61 -25.93 68.75
C THR A 455 -32.28 -25.57 68.10
N TYR A 456 -32.29 -24.54 67.26
CA TYR A 456 -31.14 -24.12 66.45
C TYR A 456 -30.74 -22.70 66.81
N GLU A 457 -29.50 -22.54 67.27
CA GLU A 457 -28.92 -21.24 67.57
C GLU A 457 -27.69 -21.01 66.71
N TRP A 458 -27.76 -20.00 65.84
CA TRP A 458 -26.64 -19.67 64.96
C TRP A 458 -25.77 -18.54 65.55
N SER A 459 -24.45 -18.63 65.37
CA SER A 459 -23.53 -17.55 65.77
C SER A 459 -23.84 -16.24 64.99
N GLY A 460 -23.97 -15.11 65.71
CA GLY A 460 -24.13 -13.77 65.11
C GLY A 460 -25.55 -13.20 64.98
N SER A 461 -26.45 -13.45 65.95
CA SER A 461 -27.83 -12.93 66.07
C SER A 461 -28.85 -13.50 65.08
N GLY A 462 -29.59 -14.53 65.53
CA GLY A 462 -30.79 -15.04 64.87
C GLY A 462 -31.17 -16.43 65.37
N SER A 463 -32.31 -16.55 66.04
CA SER A 463 -32.90 -17.83 66.44
C SER A 463 -33.71 -18.45 65.28
N GLY A 464 -33.58 -19.77 65.05
CA GLY A 464 -34.74 -20.62 64.78
C GLY A 464 -35.10 -21.05 63.35
N ASN A 465 -34.37 -20.67 62.28
CA ASN A 465 -34.76 -21.09 60.92
C ASN A 465 -33.76 -22.09 60.31
N ASP A 466 -34.30 -23.23 59.88
CA ASP A 466 -33.68 -24.26 59.03
C ASP A 466 -34.69 -24.65 57.93
N PRO A 467 -34.37 -24.54 56.63
CA PRO A 467 -33.10 -24.06 56.09
C PRO A 467 -32.86 -22.57 56.39
N ARG A 468 -31.59 -22.21 56.61
CA ARG A 468 -31.14 -20.83 56.75
C ARG A 468 -30.78 -20.26 55.38
N THR A 469 -31.58 -19.32 54.87
CA THR A 469 -31.42 -18.71 53.53
C THR A 469 -30.90 -17.27 53.60
N ASN A 470 -30.61 -16.68 52.43
CA ASN A 470 -30.11 -15.31 52.27
C ASN A 470 -28.76 -15.06 52.97
N LEU A 471 -27.85 -16.03 52.86
CA LEU A 471 -26.54 -15.99 53.48
C LEU A 471 -25.48 -15.39 52.55
N ALA A 472 -24.63 -14.54 53.11
CA ALA A 472 -23.40 -14.09 52.47
C ALA A 472 -22.35 -15.21 52.50
N ALA A 473 -21.23 -15.02 51.80
CA ALA A 473 -20.08 -15.90 52.00
C ALA A 473 -19.50 -15.71 53.42
N GLY A 474 -19.31 -16.82 54.12
CA GLY A 474 -18.88 -16.83 55.52
C GLY A 474 -19.01 -18.22 56.14
N THR A 475 -18.39 -18.38 57.30
CA THR A 475 -18.57 -19.59 58.14
C THR A 475 -19.69 -19.33 59.13
N TYR A 476 -20.63 -20.26 59.19
CA TYR A 476 -21.80 -20.19 60.07
C TYR A 476 -21.76 -21.39 61.00
N ASP A 477 -21.63 -21.10 62.29
CA ASP A 477 -21.70 -22.11 63.33
C ASP A 477 -23.12 -22.19 63.88
N VAL A 478 -23.63 -23.41 64.04
CA VAL A 478 -24.93 -23.69 64.65
C VAL A 478 -24.75 -24.57 65.86
N THR A 479 -25.41 -24.18 66.95
CA THR A 479 -25.59 -24.98 68.14
C THR A 479 -26.98 -25.61 68.06
N VAL A 480 -27.03 -26.93 67.90
CA VAL A 480 -28.26 -27.72 67.90
C VAL A 480 -28.45 -28.30 69.30
N THR A 481 -29.58 -27.96 69.94
CA THR A 481 -29.94 -28.47 71.27
C THR A 481 -31.21 -29.31 71.17
N ASP A 482 -31.17 -30.55 71.64
CA ASP A 482 -32.35 -31.41 71.68
C ASP A 482 -33.23 -31.13 72.92
N ASN A 483 -34.42 -31.73 72.98
CA ASN A 483 -35.37 -31.54 74.10
C ASN A 483 -34.87 -32.14 75.43
N ALA A 484 -33.85 -32.99 75.41
CA ALA A 484 -33.21 -33.54 76.61
C ALA A 484 -32.04 -32.66 77.10
N GLY A 485 -31.72 -31.57 76.40
CA GLY A 485 -30.65 -30.64 76.75
C GLY A 485 -29.27 -31.06 76.26
N CYS A 486 -29.16 -32.09 75.40
CA CYS A 486 -27.90 -32.41 74.73
C CYS A 486 -27.62 -31.38 73.64
N ILE A 487 -26.36 -30.93 73.57
CA ILE A 487 -25.92 -29.87 72.67
C ILE A 487 -24.88 -30.43 71.70
N ARG A 488 -25.04 -30.12 70.40
CA ARG A 488 -24.04 -30.39 69.37
C ARG A 488 -23.79 -29.14 68.54
N THR A 489 -22.52 -28.78 68.37
CA THR A 489 -22.11 -27.73 67.44
C THR A 489 -21.79 -28.32 66.06
N HIS A 490 -22.19 -27.62 65.01
CA HIS A 490 -21.85 -27.92 63.62
C HIS A 490 -21.45 -26.63 62.91
N SER A 491 -20.52 -26.73 61.96
CA SER A 491 -20.04 -25.58 61.19
C SER A 491 -20.24 -25.85 59.71
N ALA A 492 -20.80 -24.86 59.01
CA ALA A 492 -20.98 -24.90 57.56
C ALA A 492 -20.45 -23.60 56.94
N THR A 493 -19.68 -23.72 55.86
CA THR A 493 -19.09 -22.58 55.16
C THR A 493 -19.82 -22.33 53.85
N VAL A 494 -20.42 -21.15 53.71
CA VAL A 494 -20.93 -20.64 52.43
C VAL A 494 -19.76 -19.95 51.73
N THR A 495 -19.38 -20.42 50.55
CA THR A 495 -18.33 -19.77 49.75
C THR A 495 -18.94 -18.81 48.74
N ASN A 496 -18.17 -17.77 48.38
CA ASN A 496 -18.54 -16.91 47.27
C ASN A 496 -18.05 -17.54 45.96
N LEU A 497 -19.00 -17.92 45.10
CA LEU A 497 -18.68 -18.48 43.80
C LEU A 497 -18.85 -17.49 42.64
N THR A 498 -18.98 -16.18 42.92
CA THR A 498 -19.02 -15.15 41.88
C THR A 498 -17.92 -15.36 40.83
N PRO A 499 -18.30 -15.67 39.58
CA PRO A 499 -17.34 -15.78 38.49
C PRO A 499 -16.84 -14.39 38.10
N THR A 500 -15.71 -14.32 37.40
CA THR A 500 -15.29 -13.10 36.72
C THR A 500 -16.41 -12.58 35.83
N THR A 501 -16.69 -11.26 35.86
CA THR A 501 -17.66 -10.65 34.94
C THR A 501 -17.26 -10.94 33.50
N ALA A 502 -18.15 -11.56 32.73
CA ALA A 502 -17.91 -11.86 31.33
C ALA A 502 -17.81 -10.57 30.50
N ASN A 503 -16.88 -10.56 29.55
CA ASN A 503 -16.78 -9.55 28.51
C ASN A 503 -16.42 -10.28 27.21
N ALA A 504 -17.33 -10.29 26.25
CA ALA A 504 -17.21 -10.97 24.96
C ALA A 504 -16.33 -10.20 23.95
N GLY A 505 -15.92 -8.98 24.29
CA GLY A 505 -15.22 -8.06 23.42
C GLY A 505 -16.17 -7.18 22.62
N SER A 506 -15.62 -6.33 21.75
CA SER A 506 -16.41 -5.44 20.90
C SER A 506 -17.07 -6.18 19.74
N ASP A 507 -18.26 -5.72 19.35
CA ASP A 507 -18.93 -6.14 18.12
C ASP A 507 -18.02 -6.07 16.90
N GLN A 508 -18.05 -7.12 16.07
CA GLN A 508 -17.27 -7.19 14.84
C GLN A 508 -18.23 -7.05 13.66
N THR A 509 -18.48 -5.79 13.30
CA THR A 509 -19.38 -5.41 12.22
C THR A 509 -18.68 -4.42 11.29
N GLY A 510 -19.38 -3.97 10.24
CA GLY A 510 -18.85 -2.93 9.34
C GLY A 510 -17.89 -3.45 8.26
N ALA A 511 -17.06 -2.54 7.75
CA ALA A 511 -16.20 -2.80 6.60
C ALA A 511 -15.10 -3.85 6.85
N ALA A 512 -14.65 -3.98 8.11
CA ALA A 512 -13.58 -4.89 8.49
C ALA A 512 -13.95 -6.38 8.31
N THR A 513 -15.24 -6.70 8.26
CA THR A 513 -15.73 -8.08 8.10
C THR A 513 -16.11 -8.42 6.65
N CYS A 514 -15.87 -7.51 5.71
CA CYS A 514 -16.23 -7.71 4.31
C CYS A 514 -15.41 -8.82 3.65
N GLY A 515 -16.12 -9.80 3.07
CA GLY A 515 -15.50 -10.93 2.38
C GLY A 515 -14.90 -11.98 3.32
N LEU A 516 -15.03 -11.80 4.64
CA LEU A 516 -14.62 -12.79 5.61
C LEU A 516 -15.71 -13.86 5.78
N THR A 517 -15.28 -15.07 6.12
CA THR A 517 -16.14 -16.15 6.62
C THR A 517 -15.70 -16.63 8.00
N GLN A 518 -14.62 -16.06 8.53
CA GLN A 518 -14.12 -16.34 9.88
C GLN A 518 -13.63 -15.06 10.56
N VAL A 519 -13.79 -15.01 11.88
CA VAL A 519 -13.25 -13.96 12.75
C VAL A 519 -12.61 -14.59 13.98
N THR A 520 -11.72 -13.85 14.65
CA THR A 520 -11.18 -14.22 15.95
C THR A 520 -11.91 -13.45 17.04
N LEU A 521 -12.50 -14.16 17.98
CA LEU A 521 -13.17 -13.57 19.14
C LEU A 521 -12.14 -13.09 20.17
N ALA A 522 -12.51 -12.18 21.06
CA ALA A 522 -11.58 -11.53 21.98
C ALA A 522 -12.19 -11.35 23.38
N ALA A 523 -12.65 -12.44 23.97
CA ALA A 523 -13.18 -12.40 25.33
C ALA A 523 -12.09 -12.23 26.40
N ASN A 524 -12.51 -11.77 27.57
CA ASN A 524 -11.64 -11.65 28.74
C ASN A 524 -11.21 -13.01 29.30
N SER A 525 -10.04 -13.05 29.94
CA SER A 525 -9.57 -14.24 30.67
C SER A 525 -10.23 -14.30 32.05
N PRO A 526 -10.93 -15.40 32.41
CA PRO A 526 -11.46 -15.56 33.76
C PRO A 526 -10.34 -15.68 34.79
N SER A 527 -10.43 -14.95 35.90
CA SER A 527 -9.63 -15.17 37.12
C SER A 527 -10.30 -16.16 38.07
N VAL A 528 -11.64 -16.25 38.03
CA VAL A 528 -12.48 -17.18 38.78
C VAL A 528 -13.53 -17.78 37.84
N GLY A 529 -13.59 -19.11 37.76
CA GLY A 529 -14.48 -19.86 36.88
C GLY A 529 -13.85 -20.29 35.54
N THR A 530 -14.67 -20.88 34.67
CA THR A 530 -14.28 -21.35 33.33
C THR A 530 -15.17 -20.71 32.28
N GLY A 531 -14.59 -20.30 31.15
CA GLY A 531 -15.28 -19.61 30.08
C GLY A 531 -15.65 -20.51 28.91
N ALA A 532 -16.83 -20.31 28.31
CA ALA A 532 -17.26 -20.98 27.09
C ALA A 532 -18.14 -20.09 26.19
N TRP A 533 -17.96 -20.22 24.88
CA TRP A 533 -18.75 -19.57 23.85
C TRP A 533 -19.99 -20.40 23.48
N SER A 534 -21.09 -19.72 23.16
CA SER A 534 -22.29 -20.32 22.59
C SER A 534 -22.92 -19.40 21.54
N VAL A 535 -23.70 -19.97 20.62
CA VAL A 535 -24.49 -19.18 19.64
C VAL A 535 -25.84 -18.88 20.26
N VAL A 536 -26.18 -17.61 20.40
CA VAL A 536 -27.50 -17.14 20.85
C VAL A 536 -28.44 -16.99 19.67
N ASN A 537 -27.94 -16.41 18.58
CA ASN A 537 -28.72 -16.18 17.36
C ASN A 537 -27.84 -16.35 16.11
N GLY A 538 -28.47 -16.77 15.02
CA GLY A 538 -27.84 -17.10 13.74
C GLY A 538 -27.83 -18.61 13.49
N THR A 539 -28.21 -19.00 12.27
CA THR A 539 -28.21 -20.41 11.85
C THR A 539 -26.88 -20.78 11.20
N GLY A 540 -26.34 -21.92 11.61
CA GLY A 540 -25.03 -22.39 11.15
C GLY A 540 -23.85 -21.69 11.83
N GLY A 541 -22.65 -22.01 11.37
CA GLY A 541 -21.40 -21.53 11.96
C GLY A 541 -20.84 -22.45 13.05
N SER A 542 -19.57 -22.26 13.38
CA SER A 542 -18.84 -23.13 14.30
C SER A 542 -17.69 -22.42 14.98
N PHE A 543 -17.46 -22.75 16.26
CA PHE A 543 -16.28 -22.33 16.99
C PHE A 543 -15.12 -23.28 16.72
N GLY A 544 -13.91 -22.76 16.54
CA GLY A 544 -12.69 -23.58 16.51
C GLY A 544 -12.45 -24.26 17.86
N ASN A 545 -12.58 -23.51 18.96
CA ASN A 545 -12.60 -24.05 20.32
C ASN A 545 -13.49 -23.16 21.20
N ALA A 546 -14.70 -23.61 21.51
CA ALA A 546 -15.66 -22.83 22.29
C ALA A 546 -15.17 -22.47 23.70
N SER A 547 -14.24 -23.21 24.32
CA SER A 547 -13.67 -22.87 25.62
C SER A 547 -12.51 -21.87 25.55
N SER A 548 -12.06 -21.51 24.34
CA SER A 548 -11.00 -20.54 24.16
C SER A 548 -11.55 -19.12 24.10
N ARG A 549 -11.04 -18.24 24.97
CA ARG A 549 -11.34 -16.80 24.96
C ARG A 549 -10.99 -16.10 23.65
N THR A 550 -10.04 -16.65 22.88
CA THR A 550 -9.68 -16.18 21.53
C THR A 550 -10.08 -17.18 20.44
N SER A 551 -11.22 -17.85 20.59
CA SER A 551 -11.69 -18.80 19.58
C SER A 551 -11.87 -18.12 18.23
N THR A 552 -11.55 -18.84 17.15
CA THR A 552 -12.08 -18.50 15.84
C THR A 552 -13.56 -18.87 15.78
N PHE A 553 -14.36 -18.05 15.11
CA PHE A 553 -15.74 -18.36 14.76
C PHE A 553 -15.89 -18.30 13.25
N SER A 554 -16.41 -19.37 12.66
CA SER A 554 -16.71 -19.47 11.23
C SER A 554 -18.21 -19.29 11.01
N GLY A 555 -18.62 -18.50 10.03
CA GLY A 555 -20.02 -18.27 9.68
C GLY A 555 -20.24 -18.14 8.18
N THR A 556 -21.49 -17.91 7.79
CA THR A 556 -21.88 -17.77 6.38
C THR A 556 -21.81 -16.29 5.96
N ALA A 557 -21.21 -16.02 4.80
CA ALA A 557 -21.18 -14.66 4.25
C ALA A 557 -22.60 -14.13 3.99
N GLY A 558 -22.86 -12.91 4.45
CA GLY A 558 -24.16 -12.24 4.43
C GLY A 558 -25.02 -12.45 5.68
N SER A 559 -24.52 -13.20 6.67
CA SER A 559 -25.25 -13.51 7.90
C SER A 559 -24.72 -12.75 9.11
N THR A 560 -25.61 -12.53 10.08
CA THR A 560 -25.31 -11.93 11.38
C THR A 560 -25.51 -12.97 12.48
N TYR A 561 -24.57 -13.02 13.42
CA TYR A 561 -24.55 -13.94 14.55
C TYR A 561 -24.47 -13.15 15.85
N THR A 562 -25.20 -13.61 16.87
CA THR A 562 -25.03 -13.14 18.25
C THR A 562 -24.41 -14.28 19.04
N LEU A 563 -23.21 -14.05 19.58
CA LEU A 563 -22.41 -15.05 20.27
C LEU A 563 -22.29 -14.64 21.74
N ARG A 564 -22.42 -15.60 22.65
CA ARG A 564 -22.36 -15.37 24.10
C ARG A 564 -21.11 -15.96 24.70
N TRP A 565 -20.37 -15.15 25.44
CA TRP A 565 -19.32 -15.60 26.34
C TRP A 565 -19.91 -15.83 27.73
N THR A 566 -19.85 -17.07 28.22
CA THR A 566 -20.34 -17.45 29.55
C THR A 566 -19.17 -17.87 30.43
N ILE A 567 -18.98 -17.21 31.57
CA ILE A 567 -18.04 -17.65 32.60
C ILE A 567 -18.84 -18.30 33.74
N SER A 568 -18.55 -19.56 34.03
CA SER A 568 -19.25 -20.37 35.04
C SER A 568 -18.31 -20.79 36.17
N ASN A 569 -18.78 -20.71 37.41
CA ASN A 569 -18.11 -21.23 38.60
C ASN A 569 -19.16 -21.88 39.52
N GLY A 570 -19.26 -23.22 39.49
CA GLY A 570 -20.37 -23.94 40.10
C GLY A 570 -21.71 -23.59 39.43
N SER A 571 -22.72 -23.25 40.23
CA SER A 571 -24.05 -22.80 39.75
C SER A 571 -24.10 -21.33 39.32
N CYS A 572 -23.04 -20.55 39.60
CA CYS A 572 -22.99 -19.14 39.29
C CYS A 572 -22.44 -18.90 37.88
N THR A 573 -23.11 -18.04 37.10
CA THR A 573 -22.69 -17.67 35.75
C THR A 573 -22.67 -16.17 35.54
N SER A 574 -21.72 -15.67 34.76
CA SER A 574 -21.75 -14.33 34.17
C SER A 574 -21.71 -14.46 32.64
N THR A 575 -22.46 -13.61 31.94
CA THR A 575 -22.61 -13.67 30.48
C THR A 575 -22.47 -12.30 29.85
N ASP A 576 -21.88 -12.26 28.66
CA ASP A 576 -21.86 -11.09 27.79
C ASP A 576 -21.98 -11.52 26.32
N ASP A 577 -22.59 -10.69 25.49
CA ASP A 577 -22.91 -11.02 24.09
C ASP A 577 -22.14 -10.12 23.13
N VAL A 578 -21.69 -10.67 22.00
CA VAL A 578 -21.04 -9.96 20.90
C VAL A 578 -21.76 -10.24 19.58
N VAL A 579 -21.92 -9.21 18.75
CA VAL A 579 -22.52 -9.32 17.42
C VAL A 579 -21.44 -9.41 16.35
N ILE A 580 -21.52 -10.44 15.51
CA ILE A 580 -20.63 -10.67 14.38
C ILE A 580 -21.45 -10.62 13.09
N THR A 581 -21.12 -9.70 12.18
CA THR A 581 -21.76 -9.61 10.86
C THR A 581 -20.75 -9.92 9.76
N PHE A 582 -20.92 -11.01 9.03
CA PHE A 582 -20.08 -11.32 7.87
C PHE A 582 -20.62 -10.61 6.63
N ASN A 583 -20.12 -9.42 6.31
CA ASN A 583 -20.62 -8.66 5.17
C ASN A 583 -20.13 -9.28 3.84
N ARG A 584 -21.01 -9.39 2.85
CA ARG A 584 -20.61 -9.84 1.50
C ARG A 584 -19.90 -8.69 0.79
N SER A 585 -18.69 -8.91 0.28
CA SER A 585 -18.05 -7.95 -0.62
C SER A 585 -18.92 -7.73 -1.86
N PRO A 586 -18.98 -6.50 -2.40
CA PRO A 586 -19.70 -6.25 -3.65
C PRO A 586 -19.12 -7.11 -4.77
N THR A 587 -19.93 -7.43 -5.77
CA THR A 587 -19.43 -8.03 -7.01
C THR A 587 -18.30 -7.16 -7.57
N THR A 588 -17.19 -7.76 -7.99
CA THR A 588 -16.10 -7.01 -8.64
C THR A 588 -16.65 -6.31 -9.88
N ALA A 589 -16.52 -4.99 -9.93
CA ALA A 589 -16.96 -4.20 -11.07
C ALA A 589 -16.06 -4.49 -12.27
N ASN A 590 -16.69 -4.59 -13.44
CA ASN A 590 -16.04 -4.63 -14.74
C ASN A 590 -16.88 -3.72 -15.65
N ALA A 591 -16.28 -2.64 -16.15
CA ALA A 591 -16.93 -1.62 -16.98
C ALA A 591 -16.98 -2.01 -18.47
N GLY A 592 -16.37 -3.14 -18.84
CA GLY A 592 -16.20 -3.57 -20.22
C GLY A 592 -14.93 -2.99 -20.86
N SER A 593 -14.71 -3.29 -22.13
CA SER A 593 -13.56 -2.79 -22.88
C SER A 593 -13.72 -1.33 -23.29
N ASP A 594 -12.61 -0.60 -23.36
CA ASP A 594 -12.55 0.75 -23.92
C ASP A 594 -13.19 0.83 -25.31
N GLN A 595 -14.02 1.85 -25.52
CA GLN A 595 -14.73 2.11 -26.77
C GLN A 595 -14.07 3.27 -27.48
N THR A 596 -13.05 2.93 -28.27
CA THR A 596 -12.22 3.88 -29.01
C THR A 596 -12.05 3.42 -30.47
N GLY A 597 -11.31 4.19 -31.26
CA GLY A 597 -10.97 3.78 -32.63
C GLY A 597 -12.03 4.11 -33.68
N ALA A 598 -11.95 3.40 -34.82
CA ALA A 598 -12.78 3.66 -35.99
C ALA A 598 -14.28 3.39 -35.76
N ALA A 599 -14.61 2.46 -34.85
CA ALA A 599 -15.99 2.06 -34.57
C ALA A 599 -16.83 3.18 -33.92
N THR A 600 -16.18 4.19 -33.33
CA THR A 600 -16.86 5.32 -32.69
C THR A 600 -16.93 6.57 -33.57
N CYS A 601 -16.47 6.47 -34.83
CA CYS A 601 -16.45 7.59 -35.76
C CYS A 601 -17.86 8.02 -36.16
N GLY A 602 -18.17 9.31 -35.97
CA GLY A 602 -19.46 9.90 -36.30
C GLY A 602 -20.58 9.57 -35.32
N LEU A 603 -20.28 8.80 -34.25
CA LEU A 603 -21.24 8.52 -33.19
C LEU A 603 -21.30 9.67 -32.18
N THR A 604 -22.45 9.82 -31.54
CA THR A 604 -22.67 10.68 -30.37
C THR A 604 -23.21 9.88 -29.18
N GLN A 605 -23.47 8.58 -29.36
CA GLN A 605 -23.96 7.68 -28.34
C GLN A 605 -23.32 6.30 -28.49
N VAL A 606 -23.04 5.66 -27.35
CA VAL A 606 -22.60 4.26 -27.27
C VAL A 606 -23.39 3.50 -26.21
N THR A 607 -23.35 2.17 -26.26
CA THR A 607 -23.87 1.30 -25.18
C THR A 607 -22.71 0.80 -24.33
N LEU A 608 -22.76 1.04 -23.03
CA LEU A 608 -21.78 0.57 -22.07
C LEU A 608 -21.99 -0.91 -21.76
N ALA A 609 -20.95 -1.59 -21.27
CA ALA A 609 -20.95 -3.04 -21.07
C ALA A 609 -20.50 -3.42 -19.66
N GLY A 610 -21.12 -2.78 -18.66
CA GLY A 610 -20.89 -3.10 -17.26
C GLY A 610 -21.40 -4.49 -16.92
N ASN A 611 -20.76 -5.17 -15.97
CA ASN A 611 -21.25 -6.46 -15.48
C ASN A 611 -22.45 -6.29 -14.52
N THR A 612 -23.37 -7.27 -14.53
CA THR A 612 -24.50 -7.31 -13.59
C THR A 612 -24.02 -7.59 -12.16
N ALA A 613 -24.48 -6.78 -11.19
CA ALA A 613 -24.19 -6.97 -9.77
C ALA A 613 -25.00 -8.14 -9.20
N THR A 614 -24.32 -9.17 -8.69
CA THR A 614 -24.94 -10.27 -7.92
C THR A 614 -24.99 -9.95 -6.43
N VAL A 615 -24.11 -9.07 -5.96
CA VAL A 615 -24.04 -8.54 -4.59
C VAL A 615 -23.84 -7.03 -4.66
N GLY A 616 -24.76 -6.27 -4.09
CA GLY A 616 -24.76 -4.82 -4.12
C GLY A 616 -25.55 -4.23 -5.29
N THR A 617 -25.42 -2.93 -5.48
CA THR A 617 -26.06 -2.16 -6.55
C THR A 617 -25.01 -1.49 -7.44
N GLY A 618 -25.20 -1.57 -8.75
CA GLY A 618 -24.33 -0.96 -9.76
C GLY A 618 -24.80 0.44 -10.17
N SER A 619 -23.86 1.36 -10.39
CA SER A 619 -24.14 2.67 -10.98
C SER A 619 -22.95 3.21 -11.78
N TRP A 620 -23.25 3.84 -12.91
CA TRP A 620 -22.32 4.59 -13.74
C TRP A 620 -22.12 6.01 -13.21
N SER A 621 -20.92 6.55 -13.43
CA SER A 621 -20.59 7.95 -13.16
C SER A 621 -19.53 8.46 -14.15
N VAL A 622 -19.46 9.77 -14.35
CA VAL A 622 -18.40 10.39 -15.16
C VAL A 622 -17.23 10.76 -14.25
N VAL A 623 -16.04 10.21 -14.52
CA VAL A 623 -14.79 10.54 -13.81
C VAL A 623 -14.10 11.72 -14.48
N ASN A 624 -14.07 11.72 -15.81
CA ASN A 624 -13.45 12.76 -16.62
C ASN A 624 -14.24 13.00 -17.91
N GLY A 625 -14.20 14.25 -18.39
CA GLY A 625 -15.00 14.74 -19.51
C GLY A 625 -16.11 15.68 -19.03
N THR A 626 -16.35 16.75 -19.79
CA THR A 626 -17.42 17.72 -19.50
C THR A 626 -18.65 17.42 -20.36
N GLY A 627 -19.83 17.51 -19.74
CA GLY A 627 -21.10 17.16 -20.39
C GLY A 627 -21.32 15.65 -20.54
N GLY A 628 -22.31 15.30 -21.36
CA GLY A 628 -22.77 13.92 -21.56
C GLY A 628 -23.81 13.46 -20.54
N SER A 629 -24.50 12.36 -20.85
CA SER A 629 -25.57 11.82 -20.01
C SER A 629 -25.71 10.31 -20.17
N PHE A 630 -26.08 9.65 -19.06
CA PHE A 630 -26.47 8.25 -19.05
C PHE A 630 -27.97 8.13 -19.31
N GLY A 631 -28.40 7.16 -20.10
CA GLY A 631 -29.82 6.85 -20.27
C GLY A 631 -30.42 6.33 -18.96
N ASN A 632 -29.75 5.38 -18.32
CA ASN A 632 -30.03 4.94 -16.96
C ASN A 632 -28.71 4.56 -16.26
N ALA A 633 -28.23 5.41 -15.36
CA ALA A 633 -26.94 5.20 -14.70
C ALA A 633 -26.88 3.90 -13.89
N SER A 634 -28.00 3.38 -13.38
CA SER A 634 -28.03 2.11 -12.62
C SER A 634 -28.09 0.86 -13.49
N SER A 635 -28.22 1.00 -14.82
CA SER A 635 -28.22 -0.12 -15.74
C SER A 635 -26.79 -0.51 -16.13
N PRO A 636 -26.38 -1.80 -16.02
CA PRO A 636 -25.08 -2.25 -16.48
C PRO A 636 -24.86 -2.00 -17.99
N THR A 637 -25.92 -2.09 -18.79
CA THR A 637 -25.89 -1.86 -20.25
C THR A 637 -26.43 -0.48 -20.63
N SER A 638 -26.12 0.55 -19.84
CA SER A 638 -26.61 1.90 -20.07
C SER A 638 -26.12 2.47 -21.40
N THR A 639 -26.95 3.26 -22.08
CA THR A 639 -26.48 4.13 -23.16
C THR A 639 -25.81 5.36 -22.59
N PHE A 640 -24.64 5.74 -23.11
CA PHE A 640 -24.00 7.01 -22.80
C PHE A 640 -23.98 7.91 -24.03
N THR A 641 -24.49 9.14 -23.88
CA THR A 641 -24.50 10.16 -24.94
C THR A 641 -23.45 11.21 -24.62
N GLY A 642 -22.59 11.54 -25.58
CA GLY A 642 -21.51 12.50 -25.41
C GLY A 642 -21.35 13.44 -26.60
N THR A 643 -20.37 14.33 -26.52
CA THR A 643 -20.08 15.30 -27.58
C THR A 643 -19.08 14.73 -28.59
N ALA A 644 -19.35 14.91 -29.89
CA ALA A 644 -18.43 14.50 -30.95
C ALA A 644 -17.09 15.25 -30.84
N GLY A 645 -15.98 14.51 -30.87
CA GLY A 645 -14.61 15.00 -30.68
C GLY A 645 -14.11 14.97 -29.24
N SER A 646 -14.92 14.48 -28.28
CA SER A 646 -14.56 14.40 -26.87
C SER A 646 -14.25 12.98 -26.42
N THR A 647 -13.41 12.87 -25.39
CA THR A 647 -13.10 11.63 -24.68
C THR A 647 -13.62 11.72 -23.26
N TYR A 648 -14.26 10.64 -22.81
CA TYR A 648 -14.84 10.49 -21.48
C TYR A 648 -14.19 9.29 -20.77
N THR A 649 -13.97 9.42 -19.47
CA THR A 649 -13.67 8.29 -18.60
C THR A 649 -14.88 8.05 -17.71
N LEU A 650 -15.51 6.89 -17.86
CA LEU A 650 -16.75 6.52 -17.19
C LEU A 650 -16.46 5.40 -16.20
N ARG A 651 -17.03 5.48 -15.01
CA ARG A 651 -16.80 4.50 -13.93
C ARG A 651 -18.04 3.70 -13.65
N TRP A 652 -17.90 2.38 -13.69
CA TRP A 652 -18.88 1.44 -13.15
C TRP A 652 -18.56 1.18 -11.68
N THR A 653 -19.47 1.53 -10.78
CA THR A 653 -19.32 1.35 -9.33
C THR A 653 -20.35 0.36 -8.83
N ILE A 654 -19.93 -0.73 -8.20
CA ILE A 654 -20.81 -1.67 -7.49
C ILE A 654 -20.61 -1.48 -5.98
N SER A 655 -21.67 -1.04 -5.30
CA SER A 655 -21.66 -0.72 -3.87
C SER A 655 -22.46 -1.73 -3.05
N ASN A 656 -21.94 -2.16 -1.91
CA ASN A 656 -22.66 -2.97 -0.93
C ASN A 656 -22.27 -2.54 0.50
N SER A 657 -22.86 -1.44 0.98
CA SER A 657 -22.54 -0.87 2.30
C SER A 657 -22.72 -1.93 3.40
N PRO A 658 -21.78 -2.06 4.36
CA PRO A 658 -20.67 -1.15 4.68
C PRO A 658 -19.36 -1.44 3.93
N CYS A 659 -19.34 -2.36 2.98
CA CYS A 659 -18.13 -2.72 2.26
C CYS A 659 -17.68 -1.62 1.29
N THR A 660 -16.36 -1.48 1.15
CA THR A 660 -15.77 -0.64 0.12
C THR A 660 -16.30 -1.05 -1.25
N ALA A 661 -16.81 -0.07 -2.00
CA ALA A 661 -17.34 -0.32 -3.35
C ALA A 661 -16.24 -0.83 -4.28
N SER A 662 -16.61 -1.71 -5.21
CA SER A 662 -15.74 -2.10 -6.32
C SER A 662 -15.97 -1.14 -7.49
N THR A 663 -14.90 -0.72 -8.15
CA THR A 663 -14.96 0.22 -9.27
C THR A 663 -14.09 -0.24 -10.42
N ASP A 664 -14.54 0.00 -11.64
CA ASP A 664 -13.75 -0.16 -12.85
C ASP A 664 -14.07 0.97 -13.84
N ASP A 665 -13.09 1.38 -14.63
CA ASP A 665 -13.19 2.54 -15.53
C ASP A 665 -13.13 2.09 -17.00
N VAL A 666 -13.94 2.71 -17.84
CA VAL A 666 -13.93 2.55 -19.30
C VAL A 666 -13.72 3.90 -19.98
N VAL A 667 -12.88 3.92 -21.00
CA VAL A 667 -12.64 5.10 -21.83
C VAL A 667 -13.52 5.04 -23.07
N VAL A 668 -14.26 6.13 -23.31
CA VAL A 668 -15.09 6.31 -24.51
C VAL A 668 -14.61 7.53 -25.27
N THR A 669 -14.23 7.36 -26.54
CA THR A 669 -13.84 8.47 -27.43
C THR A 669 -14.80 8.57 -28.59
N PHE A 670 -15.51 9.70 -28.71
CA PHE A 670 -16.39 9.98 -29.85
C PHE A 670 -15.58 10.65 -30.97
N ASN A 671 -15.05 9.89 -31.91
CA ASN A 671 -14.23 10.45 -32.98
C ASN A 671 -15.09 11.19 -34.01
N ARG A 672 -14.64 12.36 -34.47
CA ARG A 672 -15.32 13.08 -35.56
C ARG A 672 -14.93 12.44 -36.89
N SER A 673 -15.91 12.08 -37.72
CA SER A 673 -15.64 11.68 -39.10
C SER A 673 -14.94 12.83 -39.85
N PRO A 674 -13.99 12.54 -40.75
CA PRO A 674 -13.37 13.59 -41.56
C PRO A 674 -14.42 14.30 -42.41
N THR A 675 -14.14 15.56 -42.78
CA THR A 675 -14.95 16.25 -43.79
C THR A 675 -14.98 15.41 -45.07
N THR A 676 -16.15 15.27 -45.70
CA THR A 676 -16.26 14.58 -46.99
C THR A 676 -15.37 15.29 -48.01
N ALA A 677 -14.46 14.56 -48.63
CA ALA A 677 -13.57 15.08 -49.66
C ALA A 677 -14.37 15.44 -50.92
N ASN A 678 -14.02 16.58 -51.52
CA ASN A 678 -14.47 16.99 -52.83
C ASN A 678 -13.24 17.58 -53.56
N ALA A 679 -12.81 16.95 -54.64
CA ALA A 679 -11.63 17.32 -55.41
C ALA A 679 -11.88 18.46 -56.41
N GLY A 680 -13.13 18.91 -56.55
CA GLY A 680 -13.55 19.87 -57.56
C GLY A 680 -13.90 19.20 -58.90
N SER A 681 -14.25 20.01 -59.89
CA SER A 681 -14.60 19.50 -61.22
C SER A 681 -13.38 19.11 -62.05
N ASP A 682 -13.55 18.11 -62.91
CA ASP A 682 -12.55 17.73 -63.92
C ASP A 682 -12.11 18.93 -64.77
N GLN A 683 -10.80 19.02 -65.01
CA GLN A 683 -10.19 20.08 -65.82
C GLN A 683 -9.71 19.48 -67.14
N THR A 684 -10.61 19.49 -68.12
CA THR A 684 -10.39 18.94 -69.46
C THR A 684 -10.83 19.93 -70.54
N GLY A 685 -10.72 19.56 -71.82
CA GLY A 685 -11.23 20.37 -72.91
C GLY A 685 -10.30 21.50 -73.37
N ALA A 686 -10.87 22.49 -74.07
CA ALA A 686 -10.13 23.57 -74.71
C ALA A 686 -9.43 24.50 -73.69
N ALA A 687 -9.93 24.61 -72.46
CA ALA A 687 -9.39 25.49 -71.43
C ALA A 687 -7.99 25.06 -70.95
N THR A 688 -7.59 23.81 -71.18
CA THR A 688 -6.28 23.28 -70.80
C THR A 688 -5.27 23.23 -71.95
N CYS A 689 -5.63 23.75 -73.13
CA CYS A 689 -4.79 23.74 -74.32
C CYS A 689 -3.54 24.62 -74.15
N GLY A 690 -2.38 24.02 -74.40
CA GLY A 690 -1.08 24.69 -74.28
C GLY A 690 -0.61 24.92 -72.84
N LEU A 691 -1.39 24.48 -71.84
CA LEU A 691 -1.00 24.56 -70.44
C LEU A 691 -0.11 23.38 -70.03
N THR A 692 0.74 23.61 -69.06
CA THR A 692 1.50 22.57 -68.33
C THR A 692 1.27 22.64 -66.82
N GLN A 693 0.46 23.60 -66.36
CA GLN A 693 0.09 23.78 -64.97
C GLN A 693 -1.37 24.21 -64.86
N VAL A 694 -2.08 23.69 -63.85
CA VAL A 694 -3.42 24.11 -63.45
C VAL A 694 -3.51 24.34 -61.95
N THR A 695 -4.54 25.05 -61.50
CA THR A 695 -4.87 25.22 -60.08
C THR A 695 -6.01 24.28 -59.72
N LEU A 696 -5.80 23.44 -58.71
CA LEU A 696 -6.82 22.53 -58.17
C LEU A 696 -7.81 23.30 -57.29
N ALA A 697 -9.01 22.75 -57.09
CA ALA A 697 -10.10 23.44 -56.41
C ALA A 697 -10.86 22.50 -55.46
N ALA A 698 -10.13 21.82 -54.58
CA ALA A 698 -10.75 20.98 -53.56
C ALA A 698 -11.37 21.80 -52.42
N ASN A 699 -12.21 21.15 -51.62
CA ASN A 699 -12.78 21.74 -50.42
C ASN A 699 -11.77 21.81 -49.26
N THR A 700 -11.85 22.88 -48.46
CA THR A 700 -11.05 23.03 -47.23
C THR A 700 -11.62 22.15 -46.10
N PRO A 701 -10.84 21.24 -45.49
CA PRO A 701 -11.31 20.41 -44.38
C PRO A 701 -11.69 21.23 -43.14
N THR A 702 -12.86 20.95 -42.55
CA THR A 702 -13.25 21.44 -41.22
C THR A 702 -12.90 20.44 -40.11
N VAL A 703 -12.76 19.16 -40.47
CA VAL A 703 -12.31 18.05 -39.61
C VAL A 703 -11.31 17.20 -40.38
N GLY A 704 -10.13 17.02 -39.79
CA GLY A 704 -9.03 16.26 -40.40
C GLY A 704 -8.07 17.14 -41.20
N THR A 705 -7.15 16.48 -41.89
CA THR A 705 -6.15 17.09 -42.76
C THR A 705 -6.29 16.58 -44.19
N GLY A 706 -6.29 17.50 -45.16
CA GLY A 706 -6.39 17.18 -46.59
C GLY A 706 -5.01 17.01 -47.24
N ALA A 707 -4.91 16.08 -48.18
CA ALA A 707 -3.72 15.89 -49.01
C ALA A 707 -4.07 15.36 -50.41
N TRP A 708 -3.38 15.89 -51.41
CA TRP A 708 -3.40 15.45 -52.79
C TRP A 708 -2.44 14.29 -53.05
N SER A 709 -2.84 13.39 -53.94
CA SER A 709 -1.99 12.31 -54.46
C SER A 709 -2.29 12.03 -55.93
N VAL A 710 -1.32 11.46 -56.65
CA VAL A 710 -1.54 11.01 -58.03
C VAL A 710 -2.02 9.56 -57.98
N VAL A 711 -3.21 9.30 -58.52
CA VAL A 711 -3.76 7.93 -58.68
C VAL A 711 -3.31 7.33 -60.00
N ASN A 712 -3.31 8.13 -61.07
CA ASN A 712 -2.92 7.70 -62.40
C ASN A 712 -2.20 8.82 -63.16
N GLY A 713 -1.28 8.44 -64.04
CA GLY A 713 -0.39 9.33 -64.79
C GLY A 713 1.04 9.29 -64.25
N THR A 714 2.03 9.22 -65.15
CA THR A 714 3.45 9.22 -64.80
C THR A 714 4.02 10.63 -64.88
N GLY A 715 4.80 11.02 -63.88
CA GLY A 715 5.36 12.37 -63.77
C GLY A 715 4.38 13.39 -63.20
N GLY A 716 4.80 14.65 -63.16
CA GLY A 716 4.06 15.76 -62.57
C GLY A 716 4.34 15.99 -61.09
N SER A 717 3.95 17.16 -60.58
CA SER A 717 4.20 17.56 -59.19
C SER A 717 3.16 18.54 -58.66
N PHE A 718 2.89 18.44 -57.37
CA PHE A 718 2.07 19.40 -56.64
C PHE A 718 2.95 20.55 -56.14
N GLY A 719 2.47 21.79 -56.24
CA GLY A 719 3.10 22.92 -55.56
C GLY A 719 3.09 22.74 -54.05
N ASN A 720 1.93 22.43 -53.47
CA ASN A 720 1.78 22.00 -52.08
C ASN A 720 0.66 20.98 -51.97
N ALA A 721 1.00 19.70 -51.86
CA ALA A 721 0.03 18.62 -51.81
C ALA A 721 -0.98 18.74 -50.65
N SER A 722 -0.67 19.46 -49.57
CA SER A 722 -1.61 19.65 -48.45
C SER A 722 -2.57 20.83 -48.64
N SER A 723 -2.41 21.62 -49.71
CA SER A 723 -3.28 22.77 -50.00
C SER A 723 -4.49 22.35 -50.85
N PRO A 724 -5.74 22.65 -50.44
CA PRO A 724 -6.92 22.36 -51.26
C PRO A 724 -6.90 23.09 -52.62
N THR A 725 -6.19 24.23 -52.70
CA THR A 725 -5.99 25.02 -53.92
C THR A 725 -4.59 24.88 -54.52
N SER A 726 -3.93 23.73 -54.33
CA SER A 726 -2.59 23.48 -54.87
C SER A 726 -2.54 23.69 -56.38
N THR A 727 -1.42 24.18 -56.90
CA THR A 727 -1.10 24.02 -58.31
C THR A 727 -0.65 22.58 -58.57
N PHE A 728 -0.96 22.07 -59.76
CA PHE A 728 -0.43 20.82 -60.27
C PHE A 728 0.25 21.07 -61.62
N THR A 729 1.51 20.66 -61.72
CA THR A 729 2.31 20.77 -62.95
C THR A 729 2.40 19.38 -63.58
N GLY A 730 2.06 19.25 -64.86
CA GLY A 730 2.10 17.99 -65.59
C GLY A 730 2.78 18.12 -66.95
N THR A 731 2.79 17.03 -67.70
CA THR A 731 3.37 16.98 -69.04
C THR A 731 2.31 17.25 -70.11
N ALA A 732 2.60 18.13 -71.07
CA ALA A 732 1.71 18.42 -72.17
C ALA A 732 1.42 17.14 -73.00
N GLY A 733 0.14 16.89 -73.28
CA GLY A 733 -0.38 15.70 -73.95
C GLY A 733 -0.74 14.55 -73.00
N SER A 734 -0.56 14.71 -71.69
CA SER A 734 -0.85 13.67 -70.69
C SER A 734 -2.13 13.93 -69.92
N THR A 735 -2.74 12.84 -69.44
CA THR A 735 -3.91 12.87 -68.55
C THR A 735 -3.52 12.31 -67.18
N TYR A 736 -3.97 12.97 -66.12
CA TYR A 736 -3.72 12.61 -64.73
C TYR A 736 -5.04 12.44 -63.99
N THR A 737 -5.11 11.43 -63.12
CA THR A 737 -6.18 11.31 -62.11
C THR A 737 -5.56 11.63 -60.77
N LEU A 738 -6.04 12.68 -60.13
CA LEU A 738 -5.54 13.19 -58.85
C LEU A 738 -6.59 12.95 -57.77
N ARG A 739 -6.18 12.54 -56.58
CA ARG A 739 -7.06 12.25 -55.44
C ARG A 739 -6.87 13.24 -54.33
N TRP A 740 -7.97 13.85 -53.88
CA TRP A 740 -8.03 14.59 -52.64
C TRP A 740 -8.44 13.65 -51.50
N THR A 741 -7.59 13.49 -50.50
CA THR A 741 -7.84 12.64 -49.33
C THR A 741 -7.92 13.48 -48.07
N ILE A 742 -9.04 13.44 -47.35
CA ILE A 742 -9.18 14.06 -46.03
C ILE A 742 -9.15 12.96 -44.96
N SER A 743 -8.12 13.01 -44.12
CA SER A 743 -7.87 12.01 -43.07
C SER A 743 -8.08 12.58 -41.67
N ASN A 744 -8.73 11.81 -40.79
CA ASN A 744 -8.83 12.12 -39.36
C ASN A 744 -8.73 10.82 -38.55
N SER A 745 -7.50 10.30 -38.39
CA SER A 745 -7.25 9.04 -37.68
C SER A 745 -7.85 9.09 -36.27
N PRO A 746 -8.56 8.04 -35.81
CA PRO A 746 -8.65 6.68 -36.39
C PRO A 746 -9.76 6.46 -37.43
N CYS A 747 -10.50 7.50 -37.84
CA CYS A 747 -11.59 7.35 -38.79
C CYS A 747 -11.10 7.09 -40.21
N THR A 748 -11.88 6.29 -40.95
CA THR A 748 -11.68 6.06 -42.38
C THR A 748 -11.62 7.40 -43.12
N ALA A 749 -10.57 7.60 -43.91
CA ALA A 749 -10.40 8.81 -44.69
C ALA A 749 -11.50 8.92 -45.75
N SER A 750 -11.92 10.16 -46.05
CA SER A 750 -12.77 10.44 -47.20
C SER A 750 -11.89 10.78 -48.40
N THR A 751 -12.27 10.33 -49.60
CA THR A 751 -11.51 10.54 -50.84
C THR A 751 -12.43 10.94 -51.96
N ASP A 752 -11.93 11.80 -52.85
CA ASP A 752 -12.57 12.14 -54.13
C ASP A 752 -11.51 12.37 -55.20
N ASP A 753 -11.82 12.06 -56.45
CA ASP A 753 -10.87 12.07 -57.59
C ASP A 753 -11.26 13.14 -58.61
N VAL A 754 -10.25 13.78 -59.20
CA VAL A 754 -10.40 14.74 -60.31
C VAL A 754 -9.47 14.38 -61.46
N VAL A 755 -9.96 14.53 -62.70
CA VAL A 755 -9.20 14.26 -63.92
C VAL A 755 -8.69 15.56 -64.53
N ILE A 756 -7.38 15.61 -64.81
CA ILE A 756 -6.70 16.74 -65.45
C ILE A 756 -6.10 16.27 -66.78
N THR A 757 -6.48 16.91 -67.88
CA THR A 757 -5.92 16.63 -69.21
C THR A 757 -5.16 17.85 -69.73
N PHE A 758 -3.84 17.76 -69.91
CA PHE A 758 -3.05 18.85 -70.51
C PHE A 758 -3.04 18.69 -72.04
N ASN A 759 -3.90 19.40 -72.76
CA ASN A 759 -3.99 19.27 -74.21
C ASN A 759 -2.85 20.03 -74.90
N ARG A 760 -2.25 19.43 -75.94
CA ARG A 760 -1.24 20.12 -76.75
C ARG A 760 -1.94 21.00 -77.78
N ASN A 761 -1.47 22.25 -77.94
CA ASN A 761 -1.88 23.05 -79.09
C ASN A 761 -1.49 22.34 -80.39
N PRO A 762 -2.30 22.43 -81.45
CA PRO A 762 -1.91 21.92 -82.77
C PRO A 762 -0.63 22.61 -83.24
N THR A 763 0.13 21.96 -84.11
CA THR A 763 1.23 22.61 -84.82
C THR A 763 0.69 23.85 -85.54
N THR A 764 1.38 25.00 -85.45
CA THR A 764 0.99 26.20 -86.19
C THR A 764 0.97 25.89 -87.67
N ALA A 765 -0.17 26.09 -88.33
CA ALA A 765 -0.32 25.87 -89.76
C ALA A 765 0.49 26.90 -90.55
N ASN A 766 1.14 26.44 -91.61
CA ASN A 766 1.77 27.26 -92.62
C ASN A 766 1.43 26.62 -93.97
N ALA A 767 0.73 27.35 -94.83
CA ALA A 767 0.23 26.89 -96.12
C ALA A 767 1.29 27.00 -97.25
N GLY A 768 2.46 27.55 -96.95
CA GLY A 768 3.49 27.88 -97.92
C GLY A 768 3.25 29.24 -98.58
N SER A 769 4.15 29.64 -99.49
CA SER A 769 4.02 30.91 -100.21
C SER A 769 2.95 30.87 -101.29
N ASP A 770 2.30 32.00 -101.54
CA ASP A 770 1.39 32.20 -102.68
C ASP A 770 2.02 31.77 -104.01
N GLN A 771 1.26 31.02 -104.81
CA GLN A 771 1.71 30.55 -106.13
C GLN A 771 0.97 31.33 -107.21
N THR A 772 1.59 32.44 -107.60
CA THR A 772 1.07 33.36 -108.60
C THR A 772 2.13 33.70 -109.66
N GLY A 773 1.68 34.18 -110.82
CA GLY A 773 2.57 34.72 -111.86
C GLY A 773 3.03 33.71 -112.91
N ALA A 774 4.29 33.82 -113.35
CA ALA A 774 4.81 33.10 -114.52
C ALA A 774 5.00 31.59 -114.27
N SER A 775 5.27 31.19 -113.02
CA SER A 775 5.50 29.79 -112.62
C SER A 775 4.23 28.92 -112.65
N THR A 776 3.05 29.54 -112.67
CA THR A 776 1.74 28.85 -112.73
C THR A 776 1.01 29.07 -114.06
N CYS A 777 1.65 29.75 -115.03
CA CYS A 777 1.06 30.08 -116.32
C CYS A 777 0.95 28.84 -117.22
N GLY A 778 -0.25 28.58 -117.76
CA GLY A 778 -0.53 27.41 -118.59
C GLY A 778 -0.67 26.10 -117.83
N LEU A 779 -0.53 26.11 -116.50
CA LEU A 779 -0.79 24.96 -115.65
C LEU A 779 -2.28 24.88 -115.29
N THR A 780 -2.76 23.68 -115.03
CA THR A 780 -4.07 23.42 -114.40
C THR A 780 -3.92 22.69 -113.06
N GLN A 781 -2.68 22.39 -112.65
CA GLN A 781 -2.35 21.73 -111.41
C GLN A 781 -1.07 22.31 -110.81
N VAL A 782 -1.05 22.48 -109.49
CA VAL A 782 0.13 22.84 -108.69
C VAL A 782 0.33 21.88 -107.53
N THR A 783 1.51 21.87 -106.93
CA THR A 783 1.79 21.17 -105.67
C THR A 783 1.77 22.16 -104.52
N LEU A 784 0.93 21.90 -103.51
CA LEU A 784 0.85 22.72 -102.31
C LEU A 784 2.04 22.44 -101.39
N ALA A 785 2.37 23.38 -100.50
CA ALA A 785 3.56 23.33 -99.66
C ALA A 785 3.22 23.57 -98.18
N GLY A 786 2.20 22.88 -97.69
CA GLY A 786 1.80 22.93 -96.29
C GLY A 786 2.88 22.31 -95.40
N ASN A 787 2.99 22.77 -94.16
CA ASN A 787 3.91 22.16 -93.20
C ASN A 787 3.35 20.84 -92.62
N THR A 788 4.24 19.90 -92.30
CA THR A 788 3.88 18.64 -91.64
C THR A 788 3.41 18.88 -90.20
N ALA A 789 2.24 18.36 -89.84
CA ALA A 789 1.72 18.43 -88.47
C ALA A 789 2.51 17.48 -87.54
N THR A 790 3.18 18.02 -86.53
CA THR A 790 3.81 17.25 -85.44
C THR A 790 2.84 16.98 -84.28
N VAL A 791 1.79 17.79 -84.16
CA VAL A 791 0.69 17.65 -83.20
C VAL A 791 -0.62 17.95 -83.92
N GLY A 792 -1.53 16.97 -83.93
CA GLY A 792 -2.81 17.06 -84.63
C GLY A 792 -2.76 16.51 -86.05
N THR A 793 -3.82 16.78 -86.81
CA THR A 793 -3.99 16.35 -88.20
C THR A 793 -4.19 17.56 -89.11
N GLY A 794 -3.42 17.63 -90.20
CA GLY A 794 -3.54 18.67 -91.22
C GLY A 794 -4.56 18.32 -92.30
N ALA A 795 -5.31 19.31 -92.78
CA ALA A 795 -6.23 19.17 -93.90
C ALA A 795 -6.34 20.48 -94.71
N TRP A 796 -6.35 20.34 -96.03
CA TRP A 796 -6.62 21.40 -96.99
C TRP A 796 -8.12 21.60 -97.22
N SER A 797 -8.53 22.85 -97.37
CA SER A 797 -9.89 23.21 -97.80
C SER A 797 -9.87 24.41 -98.74
N VAL A 798 -10.93 24.55 -99.56
CA VAL A 798 -11.11 25.73 -100.42
C VAL A 798 -11.87 26.78 -99.62
N VAL A 799 -11.27 27.97 -99.45
CA VAL A 799 -11.91 29.13 -98.81
C VAL A 799 -12.64 29.97 -99.85
N ASN A 800 -12.01 30.16 -101.02
CA ASN A 800 -12.57 30.94 -102.12
C ASN A 800 -12.17 30.36 -103.49
N GLY A 801 -13.04 30.51 -104.48
CA GLY A 801 -12.94 29.92 -105.81
C GLY A 801 -13.95 28.77 -106.01
N THR A 802 -14.52 28.67 -107.21
CA THR A 802 -15.49 27.62 -107.57
C THR A 802 -14.83 26.53 -108.43
N GLY A 803 -15.15 25.27 -108.12
CA GLY A 803 -14.51 24.10 -108.74
C GLY A 803 -13.10 23.81 -108.19
N GLY A 804 -12.47 22.78 -108.76
CA GLY A 804 -11.14 22.31 -108.35
C GLY A 804 -11.18 21.14 -107.35
N SER A 805 -10.06 20.43 -107.23
CA SER A 805 -9.95 19.22 -106.40
C SER A 805 -8.55 19.04 -105.85
N PHE A 806 -8.46 18.57 -104.61
CA PHE A 806 -7.22 18.11 -104.01
C PHE A 806 -6.93 16.67 -104.43
N GLY A 807 -5.66 16.35 -104.70
CA GLY A 807 -5.24 14.96 -104.86
C GLY A 807 -5.44 14.16 -103.57
N ASN A 808 -4.92 14.67 -102.45
CA ASN A 808 -5.23 14.18 -101.12
C ASN A 808 -5.25 15.36 -100.14
N ALA A 809 -6.44 15.81 -99.74
CA ALA A 809 -6.59 16.96 -98.86
C ALA A 809 -5.87 16.83 -97.50
N PHE A 810 -5.54 15.63 -97.03
CA PHE A 810 -4.82 15.42 -95.77
C PHE A 810 -3.29 15.41 -95.92
N SER A 811 -2.78 15.49 -97.16
CA SER A 811 -1.34 15.55 -97.41
C SER A 811 -0.85 17.02 -97.38
N PRO A 812 0.19 17.35 -96.59
CA PRO A 812 0.78 18.69 -96.60
C PRO A 812 1.29 19.10 -97.98
N THR A 813 1.76 18.14 -98.78
CA THR A 813 2.24 18.34 -100.16
C THR A 813 1.24 17.91 -101.22
N SER A 814 -0.07 18.01 -100.94
CA SER A 814 -1.12 17.65 -101.90
C SER A 814 -0.97 18.41 -103.21
N THR A 815 -1.31 17.77 -104.32
CA THR A 815 -1.61 18.50 -105.55
C THR A 815 -2.99 19.16 -105.46
N PHE A 816 -3.14 20.31 -106.11
CA PHE A 816 -4.44 20.96 -106.32
C PHE A 816 -4.63 21.22 -107.80
N THR A 817 -5.74 20.75 -108.35
CA THR A 817 -6.14 20.96 -109.73
C THR A 817 -7.26 22.00 -109.77
N GLY A 818 -7.09 23.04 -110.58
CA GLY A 818 -8.07 24.12 -110.73
C GLY A 818 -8.34 24.47 -112.18
N THR A 819 -9.25 25.42 -112.39
CA THR A 819 -9.62 25.90 -113.73
C THR A 819 -8.66 26.97 -114.21
N ALA A 820 -8.19 26.86 -115.46
CA ALA A 820 -7.35 27.89 -116.08
C ALA A 820 -8.12 29.23 -116.19
N GLY A 821 -7.52 30.31 -115.72
CA GLY A 821 -8.10 31.65 -115.64
C GLY A 821 -8.72 31.98 -114.29
N SER A 822 -8.66 31.09 -113.30
CA SER A 822 -9.25 31.28 -111.97
C SER A 822 -8.20 31.45 -110.87
N THR A 823 -8.59 32.16 -109.81
CA THR A 823 -7.83 32.30 -108.56
C THR A 823 -8.56 31.58 -107.44
N TYR A 824 -7.80 30.83 -106.65
CA TYR A 824 -8.26 30.06 -105.51
C TYR A 824 -7.55 30.54 -104.24
N THR A 825 -8.29 30.63 -103.14
CA THR A 825 -7.72 30.77 -101.80
C THR A 825 -7.92 29.44 -101.10
N LEU A 826 -6.82 28.78 -100.75
CA LEU A 826 -6.81 27.45 -100.13
C LEU A 826 -6.31 27.59 -98.69
N ARG A 827 -6.92 26.88 -97.74
CA ARG A 827 -6.56 26.92 -96.33
C ARG A 827 -5.92 25.62 -95.88
N TRP A 828 -4.76 25.71 -95.26
CA TRP A 828 -4.18 24.62 -94.49
C TRP A 828 -4.64 24.72 -93.04
N THR A 829 -5.40 23.73 -92.57
CA THR A 829 -5.91 23.66 -91.20
C THR A 829 -5.25 22.51 -90.45
N ILE A 830 -4.55 22.78 -89.35
CA ILE A 830 -4.06 21.75 -88.44
C ILE A 830 -4.93 21.73 -87.18
N SER A 831 -5.61 20.60 -86.95
CA SER A 831 -6.57 20.42 -85.84
C SER A 831 -6.04 19.42 -84.81
N ASN A 832 -6.20 19.73 -83.52
CA ASN A 832 -5.95 18.80 -82.41
C ASN A 832 -7.04 18.97 -81.36
N SER A 833 -8.22 18.39 -81.60
CA SER A 833 -9.37 18.48 -80.70
C SER A 833 -8.99 18.04 -79.28
N PRO A 834 -9.36 18.79 -78.22
CA PRO A 834 -10.34 19.88 -78.18
C PRO A 834 -9.76 21.29 -78.43
N CYS A 835 -8.48 21.42 -78.80
CA CYS A 835 -7.84 22.72 -79.00
C CYS A 835 -8.28 23.38 -80.30
N THR A 836 -8.35 24.72 -80.27
CA THR A 836 -8.61 25.55 -81.46
C THR A 836 -7.60 25.21 -82.56
N ALA A 837 -8.10 24.90 -83.75
CA ALA A 837 -7.27 24.58 -84.90
C ALA A 837 -6.41 25.79 -85.30
N SER A 838 -5.21 25.53 -85.78
CA SER A 838 -4.38 26.55 -86.44
C SER A 838 -4.65 26.54 -87.93
N THR A 839 -4.72 27.71 -88.56
CA THR A 839 -5.03 27.87 -89.98
C THR A 839 -4.09 28.86 -90.64
N ASP A 840 -3.73 28.60 -91.89
CA ASP A 840 -3.04 29.55 -92.76
C ASP A 840 -3.56 29.41 -94.19
N ASP A 841 -3.56 30.50 -94.95
CA ASP A 841 -4.17 30.56 -96.29
C ASP A 841 -3.08 30.82 -97.35
N VAL A 842 -3.23 30.18 -98.51
CA VAL A 842 -2.38 30.39 -99.70
C VAL A 842 -3.24 30.72 -100.91
N VAL A 843 -2.78 31.65 -101.73
CA VAL A 843 -3.44 32.06 -102.97
C VAL A 843 -2.78 31.39 -104.17
N ILE A 844 -3.59 30.73 -105.01
CA ILE A 844 -3.17 30.08 -106.24
C ILE A 844 -3.88 30.73 -107.42
N THR A 845 -3.12 31.24 -108.39
CA THR A 845 -3.68 31.80 -109.64
C THR A 845 -3.22 30.98 -110.84
N PHE A 846 -4.16 30.34 -111.52
CA PHE A 846 -3.90 29.62 -112.77
C PHE A 846 -4.06 30.56 -113.95
N ASN A 847 -2.98 31.22 -114.37
CA ASN A 847 -3.04 32.09 -115.55
C ASN A 847 -3.19 31.26 -116.82
N ARG A 848 -4.09 31.68 -117.72
CA ARG A 848 -4.22 31.05 -119.05
C ARG A 848 -2.95 31.32 -119.87
N SER A 849 -2.48 30.33 -120.62
CA SER A 849 -1.38 30.54 -121.58
C SER A 849 -1.77 31.64 -122.59
N PRO A 850 -0.87 32.58 -122.91
CA PRO A 850 -1.14 33.59 -123.92
C PRO A 850 -1.41 32.92 -125.28
N THR A 851 -2.23 33.56 -126.11
CA THR A 851 -2.49 33.09 -127.47
C THR A 851 -1.15 33.02 -128.22
N THR A 852 -0.80 31.88 -128.82
CA THR A 852 0.43 31.75 -129.62
C THR A 852 0.42 32.83 -130.70
N ALA A 853 1.44 33.70 -130.70
CA ALA A 853 1.55 34.77 -131.67
C ALA A 853 1.81 34.17 -133.06
N ASN A 854 0.97 34.53 -134.01
CA ASN A 854 1.13 34.28 -135.42
C ASN A 854 1.11 35.63 -136.12
N ALA A 855 2.26 36.05 -136.63
CA ALA A 855 2.44 37.33 -137.32
C ALA A 855 1.76 37.38 -138.71
N GLY A 856 1.15 36.27 -139.15
CA GLY A 856 0.67 36.11 -140.52
C GLY A 856 1.81 35.75 -141.48
N SER A 857 1.50 35.67 -142.77
CA SER A 857 2.51 35.42 -143.81
C SER A 857 3.40 36.64 -144.04
N ASP A 858 4.67 36.40 -144.36
CA ASP A 858 5.62 37.46 -144.72
C ASP A 858 5.10 38.33 -145.87
N GLN A 859 5.14 39.65 -145.70
CA GLN A 859 4.71 40.61 -146.72
C GLN A 859 5.90 40.94 -147.62
N THR A 860 6.02 40.29 -148.78
CA THR A 860 7.14 40.46 -149.73
C THR A 860 6.65 40.57 -151.18
N GLY A 861 7.47 41.17 -152.06
CA GLY A 861 7.24 41.19 -153.52
C GLY A 861 6.46 42.39 -154.07
N ALA A 862 5.88 42.22 -155.27
CA ALA A 862 5.23 43.31 -156.02
C ALA A 862 4.05 43.97 -155.28
N ALA A 863 3.41 43.25 -154.35
CA ALA A 863 2.28 43.74 -153.55
C ALA A 863 2.66 44.82 -152.52
N THR A 864 3.94 45.00 -152.19
CA THR A 864 4.43 46.05 -151.27
C THR A 864 5.24 47.13 -151.98
N CYS A 865 5.42 47.04 -153.31
CA CYS A 865 6.24 47.97 -154.08
C CYS A 865 5.56 49.33 -154.23
N GLY A 866 6.23 50.40 -153.79
CA GLY A 866 5.72 51.78 -153.84
C GLY A 866 4.82 52.19 -152.66
N LEU A 867 4.60 51.30 -151.70
CA LEU A 867 3.83 51.60 -150.48
C LEU A 867 4.76 52.09 -149.36
N THR A 868 4.32 53.12 -148.61
CA THR A 868 4.98 53.60 -147.37
C THR A 868 4.31 53.07 -146.11
N GLN A 869 3.23 52.29 -146.25
CA GLN A 869 2.47 51.66 -145.17
C GLN A 869 2.00 50.26 -145.62
N VAL A 870 2.09 49.28 -144.73
CA VAL A 870 1.59 47.90 -144.95
C VAL A 870 0.76 47.48 -143.74
N THR A 871 -0.34 46.76 -143.98
CA THR A 871 -1.17 46.19 -142.91
C THR A 871 -0.62 44.83 -142.51
N LEU A 872 -0.33 44.65 -141.21
CA LEU A 872 0.17 43.40 -140.66
C LEU A 872 -0.98 42.54 -140.15
N ALA A 873 -1.01 41.26 -140.53
CA ALA A 873 -2.13 40.34 -140.29
C ALA A 873 -1.87 39.42 -139.09
N GLY A 874 -1.53 40.01 -137.95
CA GLY A 874 -1.31 39.28 -136.70
C GLY A 874 -2.63 38.69 -136.21
N ASN A 875 -2.59 37.48 -135.66
CA ASN A 875 -3.78 36.91 -135.03
C ASN A 875 -4.22 37.75 -133.82
N THR A 876 -5.53 37.83 -133.59
CA THR A 876 -6.07 38.49 -132.39
C THR A 876 -5.75 37.66 -131.15
N ALA A 877 -5.16 38.30 -130.13
CA ALA A 877 -4.91 37.66 -128.84
C ALA A 877 -6.25 37.45 -128.11
N THR A 878 -6.71 36.21 -128.02
CA THR A 878 -7.91 35.85 -127.23
C THR A 878 -7.61 35.74 -125.73
N VAL A 879 -6.33 35.59 -125.38
CA VAL A 879 -5.78 35.57 -124.02
C VAL A 879 -4.44 36.32 -124.03
N GLY A 880 -4.31 37.32 -123.17
CA GLY A 880 -3.16 38.24 -123.12
C GLY A 880 -3.33 39.45 -124.04
N THR A 881 -2.26 40.23 -124.21
CA THR A 881 -2.18 41.34 -125.15
C THR A 881 -1.17 41.00 -126.25
N GLY A 882 -1.54 41.20 -127.52
CA GLY A 882 -0.58 41.22 -128.61
C GLY A 882 0.08 42.59 -128.71
N SER A 883 1.32 42.65 -129.19
CA SER A 883 1.92 43.90 -129.63
C SER A 883 2.90 43.66 -130.75
N TRP A 884 3.04 44.66 -131.61
CA TRP A 884 4.02 44.65 -132.69
C TRP A 884 5.30 45.37 -132.26
N SER A 885 6.45 44.76 -132.56
CA SER A 885 7.77 45.35 -132.35
C SER A 885 8.63 45.20 -133.59
N VAL A 886 9.41 46.23 -133.91
CA VAL A 886 10.41 46.13 -134.99
C VAL A 886 11.61 45.34 -134.46
N VAL A 887 11.86 44.16 -135.03
CA VAL A 887 13.00 43.31 -134.64
C VAL A 887 14.27 43.71 -135.40
N ASN A 888 14.16 44.20 -136.64
CA ASN A 888 15.27 44.69 -137.48
C ASN A 888 14.79 45.74 -138.51
N GLY A 889 15.62 46.74 -138.84
CA GLY A 889 15.32 47.85 -139.76
C GLY A 889 15.24 49.24 -139.10
N THR A 890 15.59 50.33 -139.82
CA THR A 890 15.59 51.71 -139.30
C THR A 890 14.42 52.54 -139.83
N GLY A 891 13.69 53.23 -138.94
CA GLY A 891 12.71 54.27 -139.31
C GLY A 891 11.25 53.82 -139.44
N GLY A 892 10.91 52.57 -139.11
CA GLY A 892 9.52 52.09 -139.09
C GLY A 892 8.78 52.42 -137.79
N SER A 893 7.49 52.77 -137.88
CA SER A 893 6.59 52.94 -136.74
C SER A 893 5.24 52.25 -136.99
N PHE A 894 4.56 51.85 -135.91
CA PHE A 894 3.23 51.25 -135.99
C PHE A 894 2.17 52.34 -135.78
N GLY A 895 1.17 52.41 -136.67
CA GLY A 895 0.03 53.32 -136.50
C GLY A 895 -0.84 52.98 -135.29
N ASN A 896 -0.90 51.70 -134.92
CA ASN A 896 -1.38 51.18 -133.64
C ASN A 896 -0.53 49.96 -133.27
N ALA A 897 0.05 49.93 -132.06
CA ALA A 897 1.03 48.93 -131.64
C ALA A 897 0.46 47.79 -130.77
N SER A 898 -0.83 47.87 -130.41
CA SER A 898 -1.58 46.91 -129.59
C SER A 898 -2.57 46.09 -130.40
#